data_AF-A0A9J5WS83-F1
#
_entry.id   AF-A0A9J5WS83-F1
#
_cell.length_a   1.000
_cell.length_b   1.000
_cell.length_c   1.000
_cell.angle_alpha   90.00
_cell.angle_beta   90.00
_cell.angle_gamma   90.00
#
_symmetry.space_group_name_H-M   'P 1'
#
loop_
_entity.id
_entity.type
_entity.pdbx_description
1 polymer ?
#
loop_
_entity_poly.entity_id
_entity_poly.type
_entity_poly.pdbx_seq_one_letter_code
_entity_poly.pdbx_strand_id
1 'polypeptide(L)'
;MEISSSTKLFLIFIFLSSFQLCKASGEVINPFTKLRFDGKNGEFRILQVADMHYGDGKTTPCKNVLPQQMSSCSDLNTTDFIFRMIHAEKPHLIVFTGDNIFGFDATDPVKSMDAAFAPAISSNIPWAAVLGNHDQQSTLSREGVMKHIVGMKSTLSQLNPPDVPDIDGFGNYNLEVHGIEGSELTNKSVLNLYFLDSGDYSTVPSIPGYGWIKPSQLFWFQRTSRKLKRTYMLNSNAMKAPAPGLAYFHIPLREYASFDSSNFTGVRQEGISSASINSGFFTTMVEAGDVKAAFAGHDHLNDFCGKLMDINLCYAGGFGYHAYGKTGWSRRARMVVASLEKTGKGGWGDVESIKTWKRLDDEHLTTIDTQVLWSKRSAGKVPRISFQLCKAFGGVVNSLAKLRFDGKTGEFRILQVADMHYGDGKTTPCEDVLPQQMSSCSDLNTTDYIFRMIHAEKPHLIVFTGDNIFGSDATDPVKSMEAAFAPAISSIIPWAAVLGNHDQESTLSREGVMKHIVGMKSTLSQLNPPDVPDIDGFGNYNLEVHGIEGSELTNKSVLNLYFLDSGDYSTVPSIPGYGWIKPSQQFWFQRTSRKLKKTYMHNSNAMKAPAPGLAYFHIPLPEYASFDSSNFTGVRQEGISSASINSGFFTTMVEAGDVKAAFAGHDHINDFCGKLMDINLCYAGGFGYHAYGKAGWSRRARMVVASLEKTGKGGWGDVKSIKTWKRLDDEHLTTIDTQVLWSKRSAGARRKKPIGHH
;
A
#
# COMPACT_ATOMS: atom_id res chain seq x y z
N MET A 1 -23.29 80.39 11.09
CA MET A 1 -22.68 81.69 11.39
C MET A 1 -21.74 81.49 12.56
N GLU A 2 -20.44 81.40 12.30
CA GLU A 2 -19.43 82.19 13.02
C GLU A 2 -18.13 82.18 12.18
N ILE A 3 -18.09 83.20 11.33
CA ILE A 3 -16.98 84.08 10.93
C ILE A 3 -15.63 83.43 10.55
N SER A 4 -15.50 83.34 9.23
CA SER A 4 -14.28 83.31 8.42
C SER A 4 -13.42 84.57 8.58
N SER A 5 -12.11 84.43 8.47
CA SER A 5 -11.21 85.51 8.03
C SER A 5 -10.17 84.93 7.07
N SER A 6 -10.17 85.42 5.83
CA SER A 6 -9.23 85.04 4.77
C SER A 6 -8.00 85.93 4.81
N THR A 7 -6.80 85.39 4.52
CA THR A 7 -5.75 86.20 3.87
C THR A 7 -4.77 85.34 3.09
N LYS A 8 -4.45 85.83 1.89
CA LYS A 8 -3.54 85.29 0.86
C LYS A 8 -2.13 85.04 1.41
N LEU A 9 -1.44 84.00 0.93
CA LEU A 9 0.02 83.98 0.94
C LEU A 9 0.63 83.19 -0.24
N PHE A 10 1.38 83.95 -1.05
CA PHE A 10 2.55 83.66 -1.88
C PHE A 10 2.92 82.21 -2.26
N LEU A 11 3.05 82.03 -3.59
CA LEU A 11 3.93 81.03 -4.20
C LEU A 11 5.39 81.26 -3.77
N ILE A 12 6.06 80.19 -3.33
CA ILE A 12 7.49 79.99 -3.52
C ILE A 12 7.70 78.63 -4.18
N PHE A 13 8.32 78.66 -5.35
CA PHE A 13 8.79 77.50 -6.11
C PHE A 13 9.95 76.82 -5.39
N ILE A 14 9.90 75.49 -5.25
CA ILE A 14 11.10 74.65 -5.17
C ILE A 14 10.97 73.56 -6.23
N PHE A 15 11.95 73.54 -7.13
CA PHE A 15 12.13 72.57 -8.20
C PHE A 15 12.25 71.14 -7.66
N LEU A 16 11.42 70.23 -8.20
CA LEU A 16 11.66 68.79 -8.14
C LEU A 16 11.78 68.27 -9.57
N SER A 17 13.02 67.91 -9.91
CA SER A 17 13.40 67.25 -11.16
C SER A 17 12.70 65.91 -11.31
N SER A 18 12.09 65.73 -12.46
CA SER A 18 11.41 64.53 -12.94
C SER A 18 12.34 63.31 -13.05
N PHE A 19 12.13 62.30 -12.21
CA PHE A 19 12.45 60.92 -12.52
C PHE A 19 11.18 60.21 -12.98
N GLN A 20 11.10 59.93 -14.28
CA GLN A 20 10.17 58.96 -14.85
C GLN A 20 10.57 57.57 -14.36
N LEU A 21 9.90 57.08 -13.30
CA LEU A 21 9.84 55.65 -13.05
C LEU A 21 8.90 55.05 -14.10
N CYS A 22 9.51 54.44 -15.12
CA CYS A 22 8.85 53.45 -15.94
C CYS A 22 8.34 52.34 -15.00
N LYS A 23 7.03 52.29 -14.76
CA LYS A 23 6.41 51.10 -14.16
C LYS A 23 6.60 49.97 -15.17
N ALA A 24 7.61 49.13 -14.93
CA ALA A 24 7.64 47.81 -15.50
C ALA A 24 6.38 47.10 -15.00
N SER A 25 5.41 46.92 -15.88
CA SER A 25 4.39 45.90 -15.74
C SER A 25 5.15 44.59 -15.59
N GLY A 26 5.25 44.09 -14.36
CA GLY A 26 5.65 42.71 -14.13
C GLY A 26 4.64 41.84 -14.87
N GLU A 27 5.06 41.27 -16.00
CA GLU A 27 4.36 40.17 -16.63
C GLU A 27 4.21 39.07 -15.58
N VAL A 28 2.97 38.86 -15.16
CA VAL A 28 2.59 37.63 -14.49
C VAL A 28 2.91 36.51 -15.48
N ILE A 29 3.93 35.73 -15.15
CA ILE A 29 4.39 34.58 -15.91
C ILE A 29 3.17 33.69 -16.21
N ASN A 30 2.94 33.48 -17.50
CA ASN A 30 1.83 32.74 -18.10
C ASN A 30 1.50 31.46 -17.29
N PRO A 31 0.25 31.26 -16.80
CA PRO A 31 -0.12 30.00 -16.17
C PRO A 31 -0.02 28.91 -17.23
N PHE A 32 0.77 27.86 -16.99
CA PHE A 32 0.94 26.77 -17.95
C PHE A 32 -0.42 26.32 -18.49
N THR A 33 -0.52 26.33 -19.82
CA THR A 33 -1.64 25.78 -20.55
C THR A 33 -1.80 24.33 -20.11
N LYS A 34 -3.02 23.94 -19.72
CA LYS A 34 -3.35 22.55 -19.36
C LYS A 34 -2.77 21.58 -20.41
N LEU A 35 -2.21 20.44 -19.97
CA LEU A 35 -1.75 19.40 -20.90
C LEU A 35 -2.93 18.95 -21.77
N ARG A 36 -2.72 18.87 -23.09
CA ARG A 36 -3.79 18.65 -24.06
C ARG A 36 -3.34 17.81 -25.24
N PHE A 37 -4.26 17.02 -25.78
CA PHE A 37 -4.11 16.38 -27.08
C PHE A 37 -4.00 17.42 -28.21
N ASP A 38 -3.17 17.13 -29.21
CA ASP A 38 -2.99 17.99 -30.37
C ASP A 38 -4.26 18.02 -31.24
N GLY A 39 -4.68 19.22 -31.66
CA GLY A 39 -5.92 19.40 -32.42
C GLY A 39 -5.86 18.87 -33.85
N LYS A 40 -4.67 18.70 -34.43
CA LYS A 40 -4.50 18.29 -35.83
C LYS A 40 -4.56 16.78 -35.99
N ASN A 41 -3.86 16.05 -35.12
CA ASN A 41 -3.75 14.59 -35.21
C ASN A 41 -4.43 13.84 -34.05
N GLY A 42 -4.90 14.53 -33.01
CA GLY A 42 -5.54 13.90 -31.86
C GLY A 42 -4.59 13.05 -31.02
N GLU A 43 -3.29 13.32 -31.07
CA GLU A 43 -2.28 12.57 -30.33
C GLU A 43 -1.77 13.34 -29.11
N PHE A 44 -1.36 12.60 -28.08
CA PHE A 44 -0.57 13.11 -26.98
C PHE A 44 0.73 12.30 -26.87
N ARG A 45 1.87 12.95 -27.03
CA ARG A 45 3.20 12.31 -27.14
C ARG A 45 4.03 12.58 -25.89
N ILE A 46 4.52 11.51 -25.28
CA ILE A 46 5.36 11.54 -24.08
C ILE A 46 6.71 10.93 -24.42
N LEU A 47 7.78 11.67 -24.18
CA LEU A 47 9.15 11.16 -24.20
C LEU A 47 9.53 10.75 -22.78
N GLN A 48 9.81 9.47 -22.55
CA GLN A 48 10.34 8.97 -21.29
C GLN A 48 11.87 8.94 -21.34
N VAL A 49 12.50 9.59 -20.37
CA VAL A 49 13.96 9.63 -20.16
C VAL A 49 14.25 9.04 -18.79
N ALA A 50 15.05 7.99 -18.69
CA ALA A 50 15.36 7.34 -17.42
C ALA A 50 16.86 7.17 -17.27
N ASP A 51 17.36 7.20 -16.03
CA ASP A 51 18.74 6.81 -15.74
C ASP A 51 19.74 7.66 -16.52
N MET A 52 19.60 8.98 -16.43
CA MET A 52 20.57 9.90 -17.03
C MET A 52 21.90 9.82 -16.28
N HIS A 53 21.83 9.69 -14.94
CA HIS A 53 22.99 9.68 -14.06
C HIS A 53 23.86 10.92 -14.30
N TYR A 54 23.24 12.08 -14.57
CA TYR A 54 23.96 13.29 -14.94
C TYR A 54 24.85 13.74 -13.76
N GLY A 55 26.13 14.00 -14.00
CA GLY A 55 27.08 14.52 -13.02
C GLY A 55 27.33 16.01 -13.27
N ASP A 56 28.60 16.39 -13.34
CA ASP A 56 29.06 17.76 -13.58
C ASP A 56 29.20 18.13 -15.08
N GLY A 57 28.47 17.47 -15.98
CA GLY A 57 28.44 17.85 -17.39
C GLY A 57 29.69 17.40 -18.17
N LYS A 58 30.40 18.37 -18.76
CA LYS A 58 31.55 18.11 -19.65
C LYS A 58 32.69 17.33 -18.95
N THR A 59 32.82 17.48 -17.64
CA THR A 59 33.88 16.84 -16.86
C THR A 59 33.54 15.42 -16.44
N THR A 60 32.27 15.02 -16.55
CA THR A 60 31.81 13.68 -16.22
C THR A 60 32.09 12.73 -17.37
N PRO A 61 32.93 11.69 -17.20
CA PRO A 61 33.23 10.74 -18.26
C PRO A 61 32.07 9.77 -18.49
N CYS A 62 31.89 9.31 -19.72
CA CYS A 62 30.94 8.25 -20.04
C CYS A 62 31.35 6.89 -19.48
N LYS A 63 30.36 6.03 -19.21
CA LYS A 63 30.53 4.62 -18.85
C LYS A 63 30.12 3.72 -20.01
N ASN A 64 30.80 2.58 -20.14
CA ASN A 64 30.47 1.49 -21.06
C ASN A 64 30.33 1.89 -22.55
N VAL A 65 31.15 2.84 -23.02
CA VAL A 65 31.30 3.19 -24.44
C VAL A 65 32.46 2.43 -25.08
N LEU A 66 32.63 2.54 -26.41
CA LEU A 66 33.80 1.95 -27.08
C LEU A 66 35.09 2.67 -26.63
N PRO A 67 36.25 1.99 -26.57
CA PRO A 67 37.51 2.59 -26.15
C PRO A 67 37.87 3.89 -26.90
N GLN A 68 37.57 3.94 -28.20
CA GLN A 68 37.83 5.10 -29.05
C GLN A 68 36.95 6.32 -28.71
N GLN A 69 35.81 6.11 -28.06
CA GLN A 69 34.86 7.16 -27.68
C GLN A 69 35.16 7.74 -26.30
N MET A 70 35.90 7.03 -25.44
CA MET A 70 36.05 7.38 -24.02
C MET A 70 36.64 8.78 -23.80
N SER A 71 37.62 9.20 -24.58
CA SER A 71 38.31 10.49 -24.38
C SER A 71 37.47 11.71 -24.78
N SER A 72 36.44 11.54 -25.61
CA SER A 72 35.60 12.62 -26.13
C SER A 72 34.16 12.58 -25.60
N CYS A 73 33.79 11.53 -24.86
CA CYS A 73 32.44 11.31 -24.39
C CYS A 73 32.24 11.88 -22.97
N SER A 74 31.15 12.61 -22.77
CA SER A 74 30.74 13.15 -21.46
C SER A 74 29.22 13.16 -21.30
N ASP A 75 28.70 13.70 -20.19
CA ASP A 75 27.26 13.95 -20.03
C ASP A 75 26.66 14.78 -21.16
N LEU A 76 27.47 15.59 -21.87
CA LEU A 76 27.00 16.34 -23.04
C LEU A 76 26.48 15.44 -24.17
N ASN A 77 26.90 14.17 -24.23
CA ASN A 77 26.33 13.18 -25.15
C ASN A 77 24.89 12.82 -24.76
N THR A 78 24.60 12.73 -23.46
CA THR A 78 23.22 12.60 -22.94
C THR A 78 22.39 13.82 -23.35
N THR A 79 22.92 15.03 -23.18
CA THR A 79 22.26 16.29 -23.56
C THR A 79 21.95 16.35 -25.06
N ASP A 80 22.93 16.00 -25.90
CA ASP A 80 22.75 15.93 -27.35
C ASP A 80 21.66 14.91 -27.75
N PHE A 81 21.66 13.74 -27.11
CA PHE A 81 20.65 12.72 -27.37
C PHE A 81 19.24 13.21 -27.03
N ILE A 82 19.05 13.96 -25.93
CA ILE A 82 17.75 14.57 -25.61
C ILE A 82 17.33 15.56 -26.69
N PHE A 83 18.22 16.44 -27.16
CA PHE A 83 17.90 17.39 -28.23
C PHE A 83 17.51 16.69 -29.53
N ARG A 84 18.24 15.64 -29.92
CA ARG A 84 17.88 14.83 -31.10
C ARG A 84 16.52 14.15 -30.95
N MET A 85 16.22 13.60 -29.78
CA MET A 85 14.90 13.04 -29.48
C MET A 85 13.79 14.09 -29.54
N ILE A 86 13.99 15.26 -28.93
CA ILE A 86 13.03 16.38 -28.99
C ILE A 86 12.76 16.79 -30.44
N HIS A 87 13.82 16.96 -31.24
CA HIS A 87 13.69 17.37 -32.63
C HIS A 87 12.95 16.34 -33.49
N ALA A 88 13.27 15.05 -33.31
CA ALA A 88 12.72 13.96 -34.09
C ALA A 88 11.26 13.63 -33.69
N GLU A 89 10.97 13.53 -32.40
CA GLU A 89 9.69 13.01 -31.90
C GLU A 89 8.68 14.09 -31.50
N LYS A 90 9.13 15.33 -31.31
CA LYS A 90 8.31 16.51 -30.94
C LYS A 90 7.33 16.20 -29.80
N PRO A 91 7.81 15.79 -28.61
CA PRO A 91 6.96 15.39 -27.51
C PRO A 91 6.16 16.58 -26.94
N HIS A 92 4.96 16.31 -26.45
CA HIS A 92 4.14 17.28 -25.71
C HIS A 92 4.52 17.33 -24.22
N LEU A 93 5.15 16.27 -23.72
CA LEU A 93 5.63 16.14 -22.34
C LEU A 93 6.91 15.30 -22.33
N ILE A 94 7.90 15.71 -21.53
CA ILE A 94 9.05 14.86 -21.19
C ILE A 94 8.86 14.36 -19.75
N VAL A 95 8.96 13.05 -19.55
CA VAL A 95 8.88 12.43 -18.23
C VAL A 95 10.24 11.83 -17.88
N PHE A 96 10.87 12.39 -16.84
CA PHE A 96 12.12 11.88 -16.30
C PHE A 96 11.84 10.87 -15.17
N THR A 97 12.17 9.59 -15.37
CA THR A 97 11.79 8.50 -14.45
C THR A 97 12.87 8.13 -13.45
N GLY A 98 13.51 9.13 -12.85
CA GLY A 98 14.47 8.96 -11.76
C GLY A 98 15.90 8.70 -12.21
N ASP A 99 16.80 8.77 -11.23
CA ASP A 99 18.25 8.86 -11.41
C ASP A 99 18.59 9.91 -12.47
N ASN A 100 18.01 11.08 -12.23
CA ASN A 100 18.20 12.28 -13.03
C ASN A 100 19.65 12.75 -12.91
N ILE A 101 20.19 12.69 -11.69
CA ILE A 101 21.60 12.92 -11.40
C ILE A 101 22.22 11.69 -10.74
N PHE A 102 23.53 11.53 -10.86
CA PHE A 102 24.27 10.55 -10.07
C PHE A 102 24.92 11.24 -8.89
N GLY A 103 24.25 11.20 -7.72
CA GLY A 103 24.60 12.06 -6.59
C GLY A 103 26.05 11.91 -6.07
N PHE A 104 26.72 10.79 -6.31
CA PHE A 104 28.14 10.63 -5.96
C PHE A 104 29.09 11.47 -6.82
N ASP A 105 28.78 11.65 -8.10
CA ASP A 105 29.64 12.37 -9.06
C ASP A 105 29.09 13.78 -9.39
N ALA A 106 27.92 14.15 -8.85
CA ALA A 106 27.35 15.49 -8.88
C ALA A 106 27.89 16.34 -7.71
N THR A 107 28.98 17.07 -7.92
CA THR A 107 29.62 17.87 -6.85
C THR A 107 28.75 19.06 -6.42
N ASP A 108 27.96 19.58 -7.36
CA ASP A 108 26.91 20.57 -7.13
C ASP A 108 25.59 20.03 -7.71
N PRO A 109 24.70 19.47 -6.87
CA PRO A 109 23.50 18.80 -7.35
C PRO A 109 22.52 19.78 -8.01
N VAL A 110 22.54 21.06 -7.62
CA VAL A 110 21.72 22.11 -8.25
C VAL A 110 22.19 22.35 -9.67
N LYS A 111 23.49 22.59 -9.89
CA LYS A 111 24.03 22.77 -11.24
C LYS A 111 23.87 21.53 -12.11
N SER A 112 24.03 20.36 -11.52
CA SER A 112 23.86 19.07 -12.23
C SER A 112 22.42 18.90 -12.71
N MET A 113 21.42 19.18 -11.85
CA MET A 113 20.01 19.18 -12.24
C MET A 113 19.69 20.26 -13.28
N ASP A 114 20.22 21.48 -13.10
CA ASP A 114 20.03 22.57 -14.06
C ASP A 114 20.52 22.17 -15.46
N ALA A 115 21.68 21.50 -15.55
CA ALA A 115 22.22 20.97 -16.79
C ALA A 115 21.40 19.79 -17.35
N ALA A 116 21.01 18.84 -16.49
CA ALA A 116 20.26 17.65 -16.88
C ALA A 116 18.89 18.00 -17.50
N PHE A 117 18.19 19.00 -16.94
CA PHE A 117 16.87 19.42 -17.42
C PHE A 117 16.92 20.57 -18.44
N ALA A 118 18.10 21.17 -18.69
CA ALA A 118 18.27 22.27 -19.65
C ALA A 118 17.68 21.99 -21.04
N PRO A 119 17.75 20.77 -21.62
CA PRO A 119 17.14 20.51 -22.92
C PRO A 119 15.62 20.70 -22.94
N ALA A 120 14.90 20.27 -21.90
CA ALA A 120 13.46 20.45 -21.79
C ALA A 120 13.09 21.94 -21.62
N ILE A 121 13.85 22.64 -20.76
CA ILE A 121 13.64 24.05 -20.44
C ILE A 121 13.88 24.94 -21.65
N SER A 122 15.02 24.76 -22.33
CA SER A 122 15.41 25.54 -23.51
C SER A 122 14.52 25.27 -24.72
N SER A 123 14.01 24.04 -24.86
CA SER A 123 13.04 23.69 -25.91
C SER A 123 11.61 24.13 -25.59
N ASN A 124 11.37 24.73 -24.41
CA ASN A 124 10.06 25.15 -23.93
C ASN A 124 9.01 24.00 -23.93
N ILE A 125 9.45 22.79 -23.58
CA ILE A 125 8.58 21.61 -23.48
C ILE A 125 8.26 21.40 -22.00
N PRO A 126 6.97 21.27 -21.62
CA PRO A 126 6.60 20.89 -20.27
C PRO A 126 7.24 19.56 -19.88
N TRP A 127 7.68 19.43 -18.63
CA TRP A 127 8.33 18.22 -18.17
C TRP A 127 7.97 17.87 -16.73
N ALA A 128 8.07 16.60 -16.38
CA ALA A 128 7.77 16.08 -15.06
C ALA A 128 8.85 15.08 -14.65
N ALA A 129 9.15 14.97 -13.35
CA ALA A 129 10.16 14.05 -12.85
C ALA A 129 9.67 13.27 -11.62
N VAL A 130 10.11 12.02 -11.52
CA VAL A 130 10.19 11.26 -10.25
C VAL A 130 11.65 11.11 -9.85
N LEU A 131 11.87 10.76 -8.59
CA LEU A 131 13.20 10.57 -8.04
C LEU A 131 13.62 9.10 -8.08
N GLY A 132 14.89 8.87 -8.39
CA GLY A 132 15.55 7.57 -8.26
C GLY A 132 16.33 7.43 -6.95
N ASN A 133 17.01 6.30 -6.80
CA ASN A 133 17.78 6.02 -5.59
C ASN A 133 19.12 6.76 -5.56
N HIS A 134 19.63 7.24 -6.70
CA HIS A 134 20.88 8.00 -6.79
C HIS A 134 20.71 9.52 -6.64
N ASP A 135 19.49 10.04 -6.82
CA ASP A 135 19.24 11.49 -6.87
C ASP A 135 19.56 12.24 -5.57
N GLN A 136 19.48 11.58 -4.41
CA GLN A 136 19.69 12.18 -3.08
C GLN A 136 21.07 11.91 -2.47
N GLN A 137 22.05 11.44 -3.26
CA GLN A 137 23.35 10.99 -2.74
C GLN A 137 24.42 12.08 -2.70
N SER A 138 24.10 13.29 -3.17
CA SER A 138 24.94 14.47 -3.05
C SER A 138 24.59 15.25 -1.77
N THR A 139 24.66 16.58 -1.79
CA THR A 139 24.46 17.46 -0.61
C THR A 139 22.99 17.79 -0.30
N LEU A 140 22.06 17.53 -1.21
CA LEU A 140 20.62 17.77 -1.00
C LEU A 140 19.91 16.51 -0.47
N SER A 141 18.98 16.71 0.46
CA SER A 141 18.04 15.65 0.86
C SER A 141 17.07 15.32 -0.28
N ARG A 142 16.40 14.16 -0.22
CA ARG A 142 15.33 13.78 -1.17
C ARG A 142 14.28 14.88 -1.34
N GLU A 143 13.84 15.47 -0.23
CA GLU A 143 12.93 16.62 -0.23
C GLU A 143 13.56 17.85 -0.91
N GLY A 144 14.83 18.14 -0.61
CA GLY A 144 15.57 19.25 -1.19
C GLY A 144 15.71 19.13 -2.71
N VAL A 145 16.01 17.93 -3.20
CA VAL A 145 16.05 17.61 -4.64
C VAL A 145 14.68 17.87 -5.27
N MET A 146 13.61 17.32 -4.70
CA MET A 146 12.26 17.53 -5.25
C MET A 146 11.84 19.01 -5.22
N LYS A 147 12.13 19.73 -4.14
CA LYS A 147 11.86 21.17 -4.03
C LYS A 147 12.60 21.97 -5.09
N HIS A 148 13.85 21.62 -5.39
CA HIS A 148 14.60 22.25 -6.49
C HIS A 148 13.89 22.00 -7.81
N ILE A 149 13.58 20.74 -8.14
CA ILE A 149 12.88 20.34 -9.37
C ILE A 149 11.55 21.09 -9.54
N VAL A 150 10.76 21.24 -8.48
CA VAL A 150 9.47 21.96 -8.48
C VAL A 150 9.65 23.48 -8.70
N GLY A 151 10.81 24.03 -8.34
CA GLY A 151 11.15 25.44 -8.56
C GLY A 151 11.66 25.75 -9.97
N MET A 152 11.92 24.75 -10.80
CA MET A 152 12.50 24.93 -12.13
C MET A 152 11.46 25.38 -13.16
N LYS A 153 11.91 26.12 -14.18
CA LYS A 153 11.04 26.60 -15.26
C LYS A 153 10.43 25.43 -16.05
N SER A 154 9.16 25.54 -16.42
CA SER A 154 8.43 24.56 -17.26
C SER A 154 8.23 23.17 -16.64
N THR A 155 8.58 22.99 -15.36
CA THR A 155 8.24 21.76 -14.64
C THR A 155 6.75 21.71 -14.33
N LEU A 156 6.17 20.53 -14.46
CA LEU A 156 4.84 20.18 -13.96
C LEU A 156 4.93 19.31 -12.71
N SER A 157 6.15 19.02 -12.25
CA SER A 157 6.39 18.22 -11.06
C SER A 157 5.81 18.91 -9.83
N GLN A 158 5.31 18.14 -8.87
CA GLN A 158 4.76 18.67 -7.62
C GLN A 158 5.39 17.95 -6.44
N LEU A 159 5.47 18.64 -5.30
CA LEU A 159 6.15 18.09 -4.12
C LEU A 159 5.38 16.89 -3.55
N ASN A 160 4.10 17.05 -3.24
CA ASN A 160 3.21 16.01 -2.71
C ASN A 160 1.75 16.54 -2.76
N PRO A 161 0.74 15.66 -2.73
CA PRO A 161 -0.66 16.04 -2.72
C PRO A 161 -1.06 16.67 -1.37
N PRO A 162 -1.82 17.79 -1.36
CA PRO A 162 -2.19 18.47 -0.11
C PRO A 162 -3.26 17.72 0.71
N ASP A 163 -4.01 16.79 0.12
CA ASP A 163 -5.11 16.06 0.76
C ASP A 163 -4.66 14.81 1.54
N VAL A 164 -3.37 14.47 1.50
CA VAL A 164 -2.75 13.40 2.31
C VAL A 164 -1.45 13.94 2.94
N PRO A 165 -1.54 14.69 4.05
CA PRO A 165 -0.38 15.38 4.64
C PRO A 165 0.70 14.44 5.19
N ASP A 166 0.34 13.20 5.54
CA ASP A 166 1.25 12.17 6.05
C ASP A 166 1.71 11.18 4.95
N ILE A 167 1.88 11.63 3.72
CA ILE A 167 2.34 10.79 2.59
C ILE A 167 3.85 10.55 2.65
N ASP A 168 4.27 9.30 2.39
CA ASP A 168 5.67 8.92 2.36
C ASP A 168 6.34 9.35 1.04
N GLY A 169 7.62 9.73 1.11
CA GLY A 169 8.40 10.17 -0.04
C GLY A 169 8.07 11.60 -0.52
N PHE A 170 8.68 11.99 -1.64
CA PHE A 170 8.53 13.29 -2.29
C PHE A 170 8.45 13.11 -3.81
N GLY A 171 7.55 13.85 -4.46
CA GLY A 171 7.26 13.72 -5.88
C GLY A 171 6.06 12.82 -6.17
N ASN A 172 5.11 12.71 -5.23
CA ASN A 172 3.84 12.03 -5.47
C ASN A 172 2.83 13.02 -6.06
N TYR A 173 2.34 12.79 -7.28
CA TYR A 173 1.36 13.69 -7.90
C TYR A 173 0.66 13.06 -9.10
N ASN A 174 -0.45 13.68 -9.49
CA ASN A 174 -1.18 13.33 -10.70
C ASN A 174 -1.22 14.53 -11.66
N LEU A 175 -1.01 14.27 -12.96
CA LEU A 175 -1.23 15.23 -14.03
C LEU A 175 -2.40 14.77 -14.90
N GLU A 176 -3.33 15.69 -15.15
CA GLU A 176 -4.49 15.49 -16.02
C GLU A 176 -4.16 15.96 -17.44
N VAL A 177 -4.40 15.09 -18.43
CA VAL A 177 -4.30 15.43 -19.85
C VAL A 177 -5.70 15.59 -20.41
N HIS A 178 -6.00 16.78 -20.90
CA HIS A 178 -7.33 17.16 -21.36
C HIS A 178 -7.53 16.95 -22.85
N GLY A 179 -8.78 16.86 -23.27
CA GLY A 179 -9.13 16.84 -24.69
C GLY A 179 -8.78 18.13 -25.42
N ILE A 180 -9.01 18.11 -26.72
CA ILE A 180 -8.69 19.20 -27.64
C ILE A 180 -9.48 20.45 -27.29
N GLU A 181 -8.83 21.60 -27.38
CA GLU A 181 -9.44 22.91 -27.13
C GLU A 181 -10.64 23.17 -28.07
N GLY A 182 -11.73 23.71 -27.52
CA GLY A 182 -12.99 23.92 -28.24
C GLY A 182 -13.86 22.66 -28.41
N SER A 183 -13.38 21.48 -28.04
CA SER A 183 -14.19 20.24 -28.04
C SER A 183 -15.01 20.05 -26.75
N GLU A 184 -15.97 19.13 -26.75
CA GLU A 184 -16.69 18.69 -25.54
C GLU A 184 -15.77 18.09 -24.45
N LEU A 185 -14.55 17.74 -24.81
CA LEU A 185 -13.52 17.18 -23.93
C LEU A 185 -12.55 18.24 -23.40
N THR A 186 -12.72 19.53 -23.77
CA THR A 186 -11.81 20.64 -23.43
C THR A 186 -11.48 20.72 -21.94
N ASN A 187 -12.45 20.49 -21.06
CA ASN A 187 -12.22 20.58 -19.61
C ASN A 187 -12.30 19.23 -18.90
N LYS A 188 -12.21 18.13 -19.65
CA LYS A 188 -12.26 16.76 -19.11
C LYS A 188 -10.87 16.17 -19.14
N SER A 189 -10.40 15.58 -18.04
CA SER A 189 -9.23 14.71 -18.08
C SER A 189 -9.60 13.45 -18.83
N VAL A 190 -8.91 13.16 -19.93
CA VAL A 190 -9.14 11.99 -20.79
C VAL A 190 -7.96 11.01 -20.76
N LEU A 191 -6.84 11.39 -20.12
CA LEU A 191 -5.70 10.55 -19.80
C LEU A 191 -5.07 11.06 -18.49
N ASN A 192 -4.82 10.16 -17.54
CA ASN A 192 -4.24 10.51 -16.23
C ASN A 192 -2.81 9.98 -16.11
N LEU A 193 -1.89 10.81 -15.62
CA LEU A 193 -0.49 10.43 -15.39
C LEU A 193 -0.21 10.44 -13.89
N TYR A 194 0.16 9.30 -13.31
CA TYR A 194 0.46 9.14 -11.89
C TYR A 194 1.97 9.04 -11.69
N PHE A 195 2.51 9.86 -10.81
CA PHE A 195 3.93 9.91 -10.47
C PHE A 195 4.07 9.54 -9.00
N LEU A 196 4.91 8.55 -8.70
CA LEU A 196 5.11 8.04 -7.35
C LEU A 196 6.58 7.95 -7.00
N ASP A 197 6.90 8.37 -5.78
CA ASP A 197 8.21 8.15 -5.20
C ASP A 197 8.37 6.68 -4.78
N SER A 198 9.17 5.91 -5.52
CA SER A 198 9.46 4.51 -5.17
C SER A 198 10.46 4.35 -4.03
N GLY A 199 10.99 5.44 -3.48
CA GLY A 199 12.04 5.45 -2.45
C GLY A 199 13.44 5.21 -3.01
N ASP A 200 14.36 4.88 -2.11
CA ASP A 200 15.77 4.59 -2.39
C ASP A 200 16.15 3.17 -1.93
N TYR A 201 16.56 3.00 -0.68
CA TYR A 201 16.94 1.74 -0.04
C TYR A 201 16.04 1.50 1.16
N SER A 202 15.81 0.22 1.47
CA SER A 202 15.03 -0.16 2.63
C SER A 202 15.67 0.34 3.92
N THR A 203 14.88 1.00 4.75
CA THR A 203 15.23 1.39 6.12
C THR A 203 14.81 0.35 7.15
N VAL A 204 14.16 -0.74 6.73
CA VAL A 204 13.66 -1.81 7.60
C VAL A 204 14.74 -2.90 7.72
N PRO A 205 15.31 -3.15 8.91
CA PRO A 205 16.48 -4.01 9.06
C PRO A 205 16.32 -5.45 8.56
N SER A 206 15.10 -5.99 8.57
CA SER A 206 14.79 -7.35 8.11
C SER A 206 14.55 -7.44 6.59
N ILE A 207 14.52 -6.31 5.88
CA ILE A 207 14.26 -6.23 4.45
C ILE A 207 15.48 -5.52 3.82
N PRO A 208 16.46 -6.25 3.27
CA PRO A 208 17.61 -5.63 2.62
C PRO A 208 17.25 -5.12 1.21
N GLY A 209 18.11 -4.29 0.63
CA GLY A 209 18.00 -3.84 -0.76
C GLY A 209 17.16 -2.58 -0.92
N TYR A 210 16.40 -2.52 -2.02
CA TYR A 210 15.71 -1.32 -2.48
C TYR A 210 14.43 -0.98 -1.70
N GLY A 211 14.08 0.31 -1.71
CA GLY A 211 12.83 0.85 -1.16
C GLY A 211 11.59 0.46 -1.99
N TRP A 212 10.41 0.85 -1.51
CA TRP A 212 9.13 0.57 -2.17
C TRP A 212 8.11 1.68 -1.92
N ILE A 213 7.10 1.73 -2.80
CA ILE A 213 5.92 2.59 -2.66
C ILE A 213 5.08 2.15 -1.45
N LYS A 214 4.74 3.09 -0.58
CA LYS A 214 4.19 2.88 0.78
C LYS A 214 2.66 2.94 0.86
N PRO A 215 2.03 2.41 1.93
CA PRO A 215 0.58 2.42 2.11
C PRO A 215 -0.09 3.79 1.98
N SER A 216 0.57 4.86 2.44
CA SER A 216 0.07 6.23 2.30
C SER A 216 -0.05 6.67 0.83
N GLN A 217 0.88 6.23 -0.03
CA GLN A 217 0.88 6.48 -1.47
C GLN A 217 -0.16 5.61 -2.19
N LEU A 218 -0.31 4.34 -1.81
CA LEU A 218 -1.40 3.46 -2.31
C LEU A 218 -2.77 4.08 -2.00
N PHE A 219 -2.98 4.54 -0.77
CA PHE A 219 -4.22 5.20 -0.33
C PHE A 219 -4.50 6.48 -1.13
N TRP A 220 -3.48 7.33 -1.29
CA TRP A 220 -3.58 8.54 -2.11
C TRP A 220 -3.95 8.20 -3.57
N PHE A 221 -3.26 7.26 -4.19
CA PHE A 221 -3.51 6.84 -5.56
C PHE A 221 -4.95 6.33 -5.72
N GLN A 222 -5.40 5.46 -4.82
CA GLN A 222 -6.74 4.88 -4.87
C GLN A 222 -7.84 5.96 -4.75
N ARG A 223 -7.68 6.94 -3.84
CA ARG A 223 -8.61 8.07 -3.71
C ARG A 223 -8.61 8.96 -4.96
N THR A 224 -7.43 9.24 -5.49
CA THR A 224 -7.25 10.08 -6.68
C THR A 224 -7.88 9.42 -7.91
N SER A 225 -7.62 8.14 -8.14
CA SER A 225 -8.25 7.36 -9.21
C SER A 225 -9.78 7.34 -9.07
N ARG A 226 -10.33 7.04 -7.88
CA ARG A 226 -11.78 7.06 -7.63
C ARG A 226 -12.39 8.44 -7.90
N LYS A 227 -11.73 9.52 -7.49
CA LYS A 227 -12.16 10.91 -7.74
C LYS A 227 -12.20 11.20 -9.25
N LEU A 228 -11.11 10.91 -9.97
CA LEU A 228 -11.00 11.15 -11.41
C LEU A 228 -12.04 10.33 -12.19
N LYS A 229 -12.23 9.06 -11.84
CA LYS A 229 -13.27 8.19 -12.42
C LYS A 229 -14.67 8.75 -12.22
N ARG A 230 -15.01 9.21 -11.01
CA ARG A 230 -16.31 9.84 -10.73
C ARG A 230 -16.51 11.10 -11.56
N THR A 231 -15.52 11.99 -11.59
CA THR A 231 -15.57 13.23 -12.38
C THR A 231 -15.74 12.96 -13.87
N TYR A 232 -15.06 11.94 -14.39
CA TYR A 232 -15.16 11.52 -15.79
C TYR A 232 -16.55 10.96 -16.14
N MET A 233 -17.17 10.20 -15.23
CA MET A 233 -18.44 9.50 -15.48
C MET A 233 -19.72 10.31 -15.21
N LEU A 234 -19.69 11.40 -14.43
CA LEU A 234 -20.89 12.13 -13.96
C LEU A 234 -21.53 13.10 -14.97
N ASN A 235 -20.94 13.34 -16.15
CA ASN A 235 -21.45 14.33 -17.11
C ASN A 235 -22.36 13.72 -18.20
N SER A 236 -23.25 14.53 -18.78
CA SER A 236 -24.38 14.19 -19.68
C SER A 236 -24.10 13.33 -20.92
N ASN A 237 -22.83 13.03 -21.22
CA ASN A 237 -22.38 12.06 -22.22
C ASN A 237 -21.64 10.91 -21.53
N ALA A 238 -22.31 10.21 -20.60
CA ALA A 238 -21.69 9.23 -19.70
C ALA A 238 -20.88 8.17 -20.48
N MET A 239 -19.56 8.30 -20.41
CA MET A 239 -18.59 7.41 -21.04
C MET A 239 -18.63 6.02 -20.38
N LYS A 240 -18.41 4.95 -21.17
CA LYS A 240 -18.65 3.56 -20.74
C LYS A 240 -17.54 2.95 -19.86
N ALA A 241 -16.39 3.60 -19.71
CA ALA A 241 -15.21 3.14 -18.95
C ALA A 241 -14.42 4.33 -18.38
N PRO A 242 -13.56 4.18 -17.35
CA PRO A 242 -12.70 5.27 -16.87
C PRO A 242 -11.69 5.72 -17.94
N ALA A 243 -11.27 6.99 -17.88
CA ALA A 243 -10.13 7.47 -18.66
C ALA A 243 -8.87 6.62 -18.34
N PRO A 244 -8.07 6.21 -19.34
CA PRO A 244 -6.88 5.42 -19.10
C PRO A 244 -5.85 6.20 -18.26
N GLY A 245 -5.10 5.47 -17.44
CA GLY A 245 -4.01 5.97 -16.61
C GLY A 245 -2.65 5.41 -17.01
N LEU A 246 -1.58 6.18 -16.80
CA LEU A 246 -0.19 5.75 -16.89
C LEU A 246 0.52 6.04 -15.57
N ALA A 247 1.26 5.07 -15.03
CA ALA A 247 2.02 5.24 -13.78
C ALA A 247 3.52 5.33 -14.07
N TYR A 248 4.23 6.22 -13.37
CA TYR A 248 5.66 6.45 -13.49
C TYR A 248 6.29 6.41 -12.10
N PHE A 249 7.33 5.61 -11.96
CA PHE A 249 8.16 5.47 -10.77
C PHE A 249 9.55 4.98 -11.20
N HIS A 250 10.54 5.05 -10.33
CA HIS A 250 11.90 4.69 -10.71
C HIS A 250 12.20 3.20 -10.50
N ILE A 251 12.11 2.72 -9.26
CA ILE A 251 12.42 1.34 -8.88
C ILE A 251 11.26 0.42 -9.34
N PRO A 252 11.54 -0.66 -10.09
CA PRO A 252 10.51 -1.54 -10.63
C PRO A 252 9.76 -2.26 -9.50
N LEU A 253 8.48 -2.57 -9.78
CA LEU A 253 7.68 -3.41 -8.89
C LEU A 253 8.14 -4.87 -8.97
N ARG A 254 7.86 -5.65 -7.94
CA ARG A 254 8.22 -7.09 -7.91
C ARG A 254 7.62 -7.87 -9.07
N GLU A 255 6.46 -7.44 -9.55
CA GLU A 255 5.73 -8.04 -10.66
C GLU A 255 6.47 -7.98 -12.00
N TYR A 256 7.48 -7.11 -12.16
CA TYR A 256 8.37 -7.11 -13.33
C TYR A 256 9.15 -8.44 -13.47
N ALA A 257 9.32 -9.19 -12.37
CA ALA A 257 9.94 -10.51 -12.40
C ALA A 257 9.02 -11.63 -12.96
N SER A 258 7.75 -11.34 -13.23
CA SER A 258 6.78 -12.33 -13.74
C SER A 258 6.95 -12.64 -15.23
N PHE A 259 7.84 -11.90 -15.92
CA PHE A 259 8.04 -12.03 -17.35
C PHE A 259 9.28 -12.87 -17.69
N ASP A 260 9.12 -13.71 -18.70
CA ASP A 260 10.17 -14.46 -19.37
C ASP A 260 10.24 -14.05 -20.85
N SER A 261 11.24 -14.54 -21.59
CA SER A 261 11.45 -14.13 -22.98
C SER A 261 10.30 -14.46 -23.94
N SER A 262 9.29 -15.23 -23.53
CA SER A 262 8.13 -15.57 -24.35
C SER A 262 6.94 -14.61 -24.20
N ASN A 263 6.96 -13.71 -23.19
CA ASN A 263 5.79 -12.93 -22.80
C ASN A 263 6.03 -11.40 -22.66
N PHE A 264 7.09 -10.88 -23.29
CA PHE A 264 7.36 -9.44 -23.41
C PHE A 264 7.89 -9.05 -24.80
N THR A 265 7.77 -7.76 -25.14
CA THR A 265 8.47 -7.12 -26.28
C THR A 265 9.71 -6.39 -25.77
N GLY A 266 10.85 -6.52 -26.45
CA GLY A 266 12.13 -5.89 -26.08
C GLY A 266 13.13 -6.90 -25.54
N VAL A 267 14.05 -6.46 -24.68
CA VAL A 267 15.16 -7.29 -24.20
C VAL A 267 15.33 -7.14 -22.68
N ARG A 268 15.53 -8.29 -22.03
CA ARG A 268 15.98 -8.40 -20.63
C ARG A 268 17.44 -8.84 -20.62
N GLN A 269 18.34 -7.99 -20.14
CA GLN A 269 19.79 -8.28 -20.10
C GLN A 269 20.36 -8.33 -18.69
N GLU A 270 19.56 -8.02 -17.67
CA GLU A 270 19.98 -8.14 -16.27
C GLU A 270 18.84 -8.63 -15.36
N GLY A 271 19.16 -8.74 -14.06
CA GLY A 271 18.18 -9.05 -13.02
C GLY A 271 17.07 -8.00 -12.94
N ILE A 272 16.02 -8.30 -12.18
CA ILE A 272 15.00 -7.31 -11.84
C ILE A 272 15.36 -6.79 -10.45
N SER A 273 15.77 -5.54 -10.35
CA SER A 273 16.24 -4.93 -9.10
C SER A 273 15.08 -4.27 -8.34
N SER A 274 14.00 -5.02 -8.11
CA SER A 274 12.86 -4.56 -7.32
C SER A 274 13.14 -4.65 -5.81
N ALA A 275 12.28 -4.05 -4.99
CA ALA A 275 12.22 -4.37 -3.57
C ALA A 275 12.10 -5.89 -3.33
N SER A 276 12.69 -6.39 -2.26
CA SER A 276 12.67 -7.83 -1.93
C SER A 276 11.33 -8.32 -1.36
N ILE A 277 10.32 -7.46 -1.34
CA ILE A 277 8.98 -7.63 -0.76
C ILE A 277 7.93 -7.05 -1.71
N ASN A 278 6.69 -7.51 -1.60
CA ASN A 278 5.59 -6.97 -2.39
C ASN A 278 4.94 -5.80 -1.62
N SER A 279 4.80 -4.63 -2.25
CA SER A 279 4.18 -3.46 -1.63
C SER A 279 2.66 -3.39 -1.80
N GLY A 280 2.10 -4.20 -2.69
CA GLY A 280 0.68 -4.15 -3.06
C GLY A 280 0.32 -3.06 -4.08
N PHE A 281 1.29 -2.30 -4.60
CA PHE A 281 0.96 -1.23 -5.55
C PHE A 281 0.41 -1.76 -6.88
N PHE A 282 0.95 -2.87 -7.39
CA PHE A 282 0.40 -3.53 -8.58
C PHE A 282 -1.06 -3.94 -8.38
N THR A 283 -1.35 -4.63 -7.27
CA THR A 283 -2.71 -4.98 -6.84
C THR A 283 -3.64 -3.77 -6.80
N THR A 284 -3.14 -2.66 -6.26
CA THR A 284 -3.89 -1.40 -6.17
C THR A 284 -4.22 -0.83 -7.55
N MET A 285 -3.29 -0.91 -8.51
CA MET A 285 -3.54 -0.48 -9.90
C MET A 285 -4.54 -1.39 -10.62
N VAL A 286 -4.44 -2.71 -10.44
CA VAL A 286 -5.39 -3.68 -11.03
C VAL A 286 -6.80 -3.44 -10.49
N GLU A 287 -6.94 -3.23 -9.18
CA GLU A 287 -8.23 -2.92 -8.54
C GLU A 287 -8.82 -1.58 -9.00
N ALA A 288 -7.99 -0.54 -9.17
CA ALA A 288 -8.43 0.76 -9.68
C ALA A 288 -8.98 0.66 -11.12
N GLY A 289 -8.32 -0.16 -11.95
CA GLY A 289 -8.78 -0.54 -13.29
C GLY A 289 -8.67 0.56 -14.35
N ASP A 290 -8.12 1.73 -14.02
CA ASP A 290 -7.84 2.84 -14.94
C ASP A 290 -6.43 2.77 -15.53
N VAL A 291 -5.42 2.35 -14.76
CA VAL A 291 -4.03 2.24 -15.23
C VAL A 291 -3.89 1.16 -16.32
N LYS A 292 -3.21 1.50 -17.42
CA LYS A 292 -2.95 0.62 -18.58
C LYS A 292 -1.48 0.32 -18.81
N ALA A 293 -0.59 1.17 -18.30
CA ALA A 293 0.83 0.90 -18.27
C ALA A 293 1.49 1.57 -17.06
N ALA A 294 2.51 0.90 -16.52
CA ALA A 294 3.43 1.43 -15.54
C ALA A 294 4.84 1.41 -16.12
N PHE A 295 5.58 2.48 -15.91
CA PHE A 295 6.90 2.71 -16.50
C PHE A 295 7.96 2.88 -15.41
N ALA A 296 9.06 2.13 -15.54
CA ALA A 296 10.20 2.13 -14.62
C ALA A 296 11.53 2.44 -15.34
N GLY A 297 12.52 2.89 -14.58
CA GLY A 297 13.93 3.00 -14.98
C GLY A 297 14.77 1.94 -14.26
N HIS A 298 15.86 2.36 -13.63
CA HIS A 298 16.65 1.64 -12.62
C HIS A 298 17.51 0.47 -13.14
N ASP A 299 16.91 -0.44 -13.90
CA ASP A 299 17.61 -1.56 -14.57
C ASP A 299 17.95 -1.14 -16.00
N HIS A 300 19.12 -0.53 -16.20
CA HIS A 300 19.49 0.19 -17.42
C HIS A 300 19.59 -0.69 -18.68
N LEU A 301 19.90 -1.98 -18.51
CA LEU A 301 20.04 -2.94 -19.59
C LEU A 301 18.72 -3.63 -19.93
N ASN A 302 17.71 -3.52 -19.07
CA ASN A 302 16.36 -3.98 -19.34
C ASN A 302 15.57 -2.89 -20.08
N ASP A 303 14.93 -3.25 -21.18
CA ASP A 303 14.09 -2.32 -21.95
C ASP A 303 12.77 -2.97 -22.42
N PHE A 304 12.46 -4.12 -21.84
CA PHE A 304 11.29 -4.88 -22.20
C PHE A 304 10.00 -4.24 -21.68
N CYS A 305 8.88 -4.66 -22.26
CA CYS A 305 7.57 -4.40 -21.72
C CYS A 305 6.64 -5.60 -21.90
N GLY A 306 6.04 -6.05 -20.80
CA GLY A 306 5.16 -7.21 -20.75
C GLY A 306 3.80 -6.87 -20.13
N LYS A 307 2.77 -7.65 -20.46
CA LYS A 307 1.39 -7.42 -19.98
C LYS A 307 1.01 -8.41 -18.88
N LEU A 308 0.59 -7.91 -17.73
CA LEU A 308 0.10 -8.70 -16.59
C LEU A 308 -1.22 -8.10 -16.09
N MET A 309 -2.28 -8.91 -15.96
CA MET A 309 -3.62 -8.50 -15.48
C MET A 309 -4.11 -7.17 -16.09
N ASP A 310 -4.00 -7.05 -17.43
CA ASP A 310 -4.37 -5.87 -18.21
C ASP A 310 -3.53 -4.59 -18.03
N ILE A 311 -2.41 -4.67 -17.30
CA ILE A 311 -1.43 -3.59 -17.13
C ILE A 311 -0.12 -3.98 -17.81
N ASN A 312 0.43 -3.06 -18.61
CA ASN A 312 1.76 -3.22 -19.19
C ASN A 312 2.82 -2.71 -18.22
N LEU A 313 3.83 -3.51 -17.91
CA LEU A 313 4.97 -3.13 -17.08
C LEU A 313 6.17 -2.94 -18.01
N CYS A 314 6.60 -1.69 -18.19
CA CYS A 314 7.57 -1.30 -19.22
C CYS A 314 8.82 -0.65 -18.60
N TYR A 315 10.00 -1.16 -18.93
CA TYR A 315 11.25 -0.44 -18.68
C TYR A 315 11.50 0.64 -19.74
N ALA A 316 12.08 1.76 -19.34
CA ALA A 316 12.53 2.81 -20.26
C ALA A 316 13.68 2.36 -21.17
N GLY A 317 14.60 1.57 -20.60
CA GLY A 317 15.96 1.38 -21.11
C GLY A 317 16.89 2.51 -20.68
N GLY A 318 18.18 2.20 -20.49
CA GLY A 318 19.19 3.15 -20.02
C GLY A 318 19.46 4.26 -21.03
N PHE A 319 19.20 5.50 -20.61
CA PHE A 319 19.34 6.69 -21.46
C PHE A 319 20.72 7.34 -21.34
N GLY A 320 21.23 7.50 -20.12
CA GLY A 320 22.41 8.31 -19.82
C GLY A 320 23.73 7.69 -20.26
N TYR A 321 24.66 8.52 -20.71
CA TYR A 321 26.00 8.09 -21.04
C TYR A 321 26.93 7.90 -19.84
N HIS A 322 26.69 8.61 -18.73
CA HIS A 322 27.38 8.34 -17.46
C HIS A 322 26.75 7.21 -16.64
N ALA A 323 25.50 6.85 -16.97
CA ALA A 323 24.84 5.70 -16.39
C ALA A 323 25.56 4.40 -16.79
N TYR A 324 25.54 3.39 -15.90
CA TYR A 324 26.10 2.09 -16.27
C TYR A 324 25.37 1.51 -17.50
N GLY A 325 26.06 0.66 -18.25
CA GLY A 325 25.55 0.09 -19.49
C GLY A 325 26.41 -1.07 -19.97
N LYS A 326 26.34 -1.37 -21.26
CA LYS A 326 27.11 -2.44 -21.90
C LYS A 326 27.71 -1.92 -23.19
N THR A 327 29.01 -2.11 -23.37
CA THR A 327 29.68 -1.68 -24.61
C THR A 327 29.06 -2.38 -25.81
N GLY A 328 28.72 -1.62 -26.86
CA GLY A 328 27.99 -2.11 -28.03
C GLY A 328 26.47 -2.17 -27.87
N TRP A 329 25.92 -1.71 -26.75
CA TRP A 329 24.49 -1.60 -26.50
C TRP A 329 24.08 -0.12 -26.52
N SER A 330 23.49 0.34 -27.63
CA SER A 330 23.15 1.76 -27.84
C SER A 330 22.25 2.30 -26.75
N ARG A 331 22.46 3.53 -26.28
CA ARG A 331 21.51 4.19 -25.37
C ARG A 331 20.13 4.30 -26.02
N ARG A 332 19.07 4.47 -25.25
CA ARG A 332 17.72 4.59 -25.83
C ARG A 332 16.76 5.39 -24.99
N ALA A 333 15.72 5.88 -25.63
CA ALA A 333 14.55 6.46 -24.98
C ALA A 333 13.28 5.75 -25.42
N ARG A 334 12.27 5.78 -24.55
CA ARG A 334 10.94 5.25 -24.84
C ARG A 334 9.98 6.39 -25.20
N MET A 335 9.25 6.20 -26.29
CA MET A 335 8.12 7.06 -26.67
C MET A 335 6.81 6.39 -26.28
N VAL A 336 5.88 7.17 -25.76
CA VAL A 336 4.50 6.75 -25.49
C VAL A 336 3.55 7.73 -26.17
N VAL A 337 2.61 7.19 -26.95
CA VAL A 337 1.62 8.01 -27.67
C VAL A 337 0.22 7.51 -27.38
N ALA A 338 -0.61 8.39 -26.83
CA ALA A 338 -2.05 8.18 -26.73
C ALA A 338 -2.74 8.87 -27.91
N SER A 339 -3.75 8.24 -28.50
CA SER A 339 -4.51 8.79 -29.62
C SER A 339 -6.00 8.82 -29.30
N LEU A 340 -6.68 9.93 -29.62
CA LEU A 340 -8.12 10.05 -29.52
C LEU A 340 -8.83 9.36 -30.70
N GLU A 341 -10.02 8.85 -30.44
CA GLU A 341 -10.93 8.31 -31.44
C GLU A 341 -11.43 9.43 -32.37
N LYS A 342 -11.47 9.18 -33.69
CA LYS A 342 -12.24 10.04 -34.60
C LYS A 342 -13.71 9.62 -34.61
N THR A 343 -14.59 10.54 -34.21
CA THR A 343 -16.04 10.32 -34.23
C THR A 343 -16.58 10.33 -35.66
N GLY A 344 -17.70 9.64 -35.91
CA GLY A 344 -18.36 9.62 -37.22
C GLY A 344 -18.84 10.99 -37.74
N LYS A 345 -18.82 12.04 -36.90
CA LYS A 345 -19.11 13.44 -37.28
C LYS A 345 -17.84 14.27 -37.56
N GLY A 346 -16.66 13.65 -37.58
CA GLY A 346 -15.39 14.33 -37.82
C GLY A 346 -14.76 15.03 -36.60
N GLY A 347 -15.39 14.97 -35.43
CA GLY A 347 -14.84 15.45 -34.16
C GLY A 347 -14.02 14.40 -33.41
N TRP A 348 -13.49 14.75 -32.24
CA TRP A 348 -12.66 13.88 -31.41
C TRP A 348 -13.42 13.28 -30.22
N GLY A 349 -13.26 11.98 -30.01
CA GLY A 349 -13.80 11.21 -28.90
C GLY A 349 -12.75 10.90 -27.83
N ASP A 350 -13.01 9.87 -27.03
CA ASP A 350 -12.09 9.41 -25.97
C ASP A 350 -10.78 8.85 -26.51
N VAL A 351 -9.82 8.58 -25.62
CA VAL A 351 -8.61 7.83 -25.99
C VAL A 351 -9.00 6.48 -26.58
N GLU A 352 -8.58 6.23 -27.82
CA GLU A 352 -8.81 4.99 -28.56
C GLU A 352 -7.68 3.99 -28.33
N SER A 353 -6.44 4.47 -28.28
CA SER A 353 -5.27 3.60 -28.14
C SER A 353 -4.09 4.28 -27.47
N ILE A 354 -3.22 3.46 -26.88
CA ILE A 354 -1.91 3.85 -26.34
C ILE A 354 -0.88 2.94 -26.98
N LYS A 355 0.15 3.53 -27.58
CA LYS A 355 1.26 2.83 -28.25
C LYS A 355 2.59 3.26 -27.64
N THR A 356 3.60 2.40 -27.76
CA THR A 356 4.97 2.73 -27.38
C THR A 356 5.97 2.11 -28.34
N TRP A 357 7.14 2.74 -28.45
CA TRP A 357 8.33 2.23 -29.13
C TRP A 357 9.56 2.81 -28.44
N LYS A 358 10.74 2.34 -28.82
CA LYS A 358 12.02 2.93 -28.39
C LYS A 358 12.77 3.52 -29.57
N ARG A 359 13.62 4.50 -29.30
CA ARG A 359 14.59 5.09 -30.23
C ARG A 359 15.98 4.80 -29.72
N LEU A 360 16.81 4.18 -30.54
CA LEU A 360 18.21 3.96 -30.23
C LEU A 360 19.01 5.24 -30.43
N ASP A 361 20.02 5.46 -29.62
CA ASP A 361 21.01 6.49 -29.86
C ASP A 361 22.05 6.01 -30.89
N ASP A 362 21.60 5.92 -32.13
CA ASP A 362 22.43 5.74 -33.31
C ASP A 362 22.27 6.93 -34.26
N GLU A 363 22.98 6.89 -35.39
CA GLU A 363 22.96 7.97 -36.40
C GLU A 363 21.55 8.28 -36.92
N HIS A 364 20.61 7.33 -36.85
CA HIS A 364 19.29 7.44 -37.46
C HIS A 364 18.12 7.46 -36.47
N LEU A 365 18.42 7.45 -35.17
CA LEU A 365 17.43 7.22 -34.13
C LEU A 365 16.55 5.99 -34.46
N THR A 366 17.15 4.82 -34.67
CA THR A 366 16.42 3.62 -35.11
C THR A 366 15.25 3.31 -34.19
N THR A 367 14.06 3.15 -34.77
CA THR A 367 12.87 2.70 -34.04
C THR A 367 12.88 1.19 -33.84
N ILE A 368 12.68 0.77 -32.59
CA ILE A 368 12.54 -0.66 -32.25
C ILE A 368 11.30 -0.88 -31.39
N ASP A 369 10.83 -2.14 -31.36
CA ASP A 369 9.84 -2.65 -30.40
C ASP A 369 8.54 -1.83 -30.33
N THR A 370 8.00 -1.47 -31.50
CA THR A 370 6.70 -0.81 -31.56
C THR A 370 5.60 -1.77 -31.11
N GLN A 371 4.81 -1.34 -30.12
CA GLN A 371 3.72 -2.15 -29.55
C GLN A 371 2.51 -1.29 -29.16
N VAL A 372 1.34 -1.91 -29.15
CA VAL A 372 0.09 -1.33 -28.64
C VAL A 372 -0.08 -1.77 -27.19
N LEU A 373 0.00 -0.83 -26.25
CA LEU A 373 -0.20 -1.11 -24.81
C LEU A 373 -1.68 -1.32 -24.51
N TRP A 374 -2.55 -0.52 -25.12
CA TRP A 374 -3.97 -0.56 -24.86
C TRP A 374 -4.79 -0.08 -26.05
N SER A 375 -5.98 -0.64 -26.25
CA SER A 375 -6.97 -0.12 -27.19
C SER A 375 -8.39 -0.30 -26.65
N LYS A 376 -9.28 0.61 -27.02
CA LYS A 376 -10.69 0.63 -26.60
C LYS A 376 -11.46 -0.63 -27.04
N ARG A 377 -11.06 -1.28 -28.13
CA ARG A 377 -11.64 -2.55 -28.62
C ARG A 377 -11.28 -3.76 -27.76
N SER A 378 -10.21 -3.68 -26.97
CA SER A 378 -9.75 -4.73 -26.06
C SER A 378 -10.42 -4.66 -24.69
N ALA A 379 -11.21 -3.62 -24.41
CA ALA A 379 -11.83 -3.41 -23.10
C ALA A 379 -13.12 -4.25 -22.98
N GLY A 380 -13.07 -5.31 -22.16
CA GLY A 380 -14.26 -6.03 -21.72
C GLY A 380 -15.27 -5.10 -21.03
N LYS A 381 -16.55 -5.46 -21.06
CA LYS A 381 -17.63 -4.68 -20.43
C LYS A 381 -17.36 -4.48 -18.94
N VAL A 382 -17.26 -3.23 -18.49
CA VAL A 382 -17.12 -2.87 -17.07
C VAL A 382 -18.52 -2.79 -16.42
N PRO A 383 -18.77 -3.46 -15.28
CA PRO A 383 -20.05 -3.32 -14.57
C PRO A 383 -20.20 -1.92 -13.95
N ARG A 384 -21.43 -1.41 -13.92
CA ARG A 384 -21.78 -0.18 -13.19
C ARG A 384 -21.71 -0.43 -11.69
N ILE A 385 -20.88 0.33 -10.99
CA ILE A 385 -20.84 0.37 -9.52
C ILE A 385 -21.64 1.59 -9.07
N SER A 386 -22.74 1.38 -8.35
CA SER A 386 -23.47 2.44 -7.65
C SER A 386 -22.87 2.63 -6.25
N PHE A 387 -22.41 3.82 -5.94
CA PHE A 387 -22.00 4.20 -4.59
C PHE A 387 -23.16 4.88 -3.87
N GLN A 388 -23.50 4.38 -2.69
CA GLN A 388 -24.46 5.00 -1.78
C GLN A 388 -23.65 5.75 -0.70
N LEU A 389 -23.89 7.05 -0.54
CA LEU A 389 -23.31 7.85 0.54
C LEU A 389 -24.03 7.53 1.85
N CYS A 390 -23.31 7.03 2.86
CA CYS A 390 -23.82 6.93 4.22
C CYS A 390 -23.38 8.14 5.06
N LYS A 391 -24.33 8.73 5.79
CA LYS A 391 -24.09 9.71 6.85
C LYS A 391 -23.70 8.98 8.12
N ALA A 392 -22.64 9.44 8.78
CA ALA A 392 -22.22 8.97 10.08
C ALA A 392 -23.27 9.31 11.15
N PHE A 393 -23.64 8.32 11.96
CA PHE A 393 -24.30 8.52 13.25
C PHE A 393 -23.39 7.99 14.35
N GLY A 394 -23.15 8.84 15.35
CA GLY A 394 -22.34 8.52 16.52
C GLY A 394 -23.05 7.52 17.43
N GLY A 395 -22.37 6.39 17.69
CA GLY A 395 -22.75 5.42 18.70
C GLY A 395 -22.24 5.80 20.09
N VAL A 396 -23.01 5.46 21.11
CA VAL A 396 -22.74 5.69 22.52
C VAL A 396 -21.63 4.75 23.00
N VAL A 397 -20.59 5.31 23.63
CA VAL A 397 -19.50 4.54 24.23
C VAL A 397 -19.95 4.04 25.61
N ASN A 398 -20.17 2.73 25.74
CA ASN A 398 -20.22 2.10 27.07
C ASN A 398 -18.78 2.05 27.62
N SER A 399 -18.57 2.63 28.81
CA SER A 399 -17.28 2.58 29.51
C SER A 399 -17.05 1.19 30.11
N LEU A 400 -16.67 0.23 29.26
CA LEU A 400 -16.14 -1.06 29.72
C LEU A 400 -14.75 -0.85 30.32
N ALA A 401 -14.41 -1.67 31.32
CA ALA A 401 -13.10 -1.64 31.97
C ALA A 401 -11.98 -1.85 30.93
N LYS A 402 -10.88 -1.09 31.08
CA LYS A 402 -9.70 -1.23 30.21
C LYS A 402 -9.15 -2.66 30.29
N LEU A 403 -8.74 -3.23 29.15
CA LEU A 403 -8.02 -4.51 29.13
C LEU A 403 -6.69 -4.36 29.85
N ARG A 404 -6.36 -5.30 30.74
CA ARG A 404 -5.18 -5.22 31.61
C ARG A 404 -4.57 -6.58 31.88
N PHE A 405 -3.26 -6.59 32.10
CA PHE A 405 -2.55 -7.75 32.65
C PHE A 405 -2.99 -8.04 34.08
N ASP A 406 -3.07 -9.32 34.43
CA ASP A 406 -3.43 -9.75 35.78
C ASP A 406 -2.33 -9.40 36.80
N GLY A 407 -2.73 -8.81 37.93
CA GLY A 407 -1.80 -8.30 38.94
C GLY A 407 -1.00 -9.40 39.67
N LYS A 408 -1.55 -10.62 39.74
CA LYS A 408 -0.93 -11.74 40.47
C LYS A 408 0.07 -12.49 39.62
N THR A 409 -0.30 -12.77 38.37
CA THR A 409 0.47 -13.59 37.43
C THR A 409 1.32 -12.76 36.47
N GLY A 410 0.94 -11.51 36.22
CA GLY A 410 1.54 -10.68 35.17
C GLY A 410 1.22 -11.18 33.77
N GLU A 411 0.16 -11.97 33.61
CA GLU A 411 -0.23 -12.56 32.32
C GLU A 411 -1.48 -11.88 31.74
N PHE A 412 -1.54 -11.85 30.41
CA PHE A 412 -2.74 -11.54 29.65
C PHE A 412 -3.06 -12.73 28.72
N ARG A 413 -4.25 -13.33 28.88
CA ARG A 413 -4.64 -14.59 28.24
C ARG A 413 -5.76 -14.33 27.24
N ILE A 414 -5.54 -14.76 26.01
CA ILE A 414 -6.49 -14.62 24.90
C ILE A 414 -6.87 -16.02 24.43
N LEU A 415 -8.16 -16.31 24.40
CA LEU A 415 -8.72 -17.49 23.73
C LEU A 415 -9.11 -17.06 22.30
N GLN A 416 -8.49 -17.66 21.29
CA GLN A 416 -8.87 -17.49 19.90
C GLN A 416 -9.87 -18.58 19.49
N VAL A 417 -11.01 -18.16 18.96
CA VAL A 417 -12.08 -19.02 18.42
C VAL A 417 -12.27 -18.63 16.96
N ALA A 418 -12.12 -19.57 16.03
CA ALA A 418 -12.26 -19.30 14.60
C ALA A 418 -13.21 -20.31 13.99
N ASP A 419 -13.91 -19.89 12.93
CA ASP A 419 -14.62 -20.84 12.07
C ASP A 419 -15.65 -21.65 12.88
N MET A 420 -16.52 -20.93 13.61
CA MET A 420 -17.61 -21.58 14.33
C MET A 420 -18.66 -22.10 13.35
N HIS A 421 -18.90 -21.31 12.29
CA HIS A 421 -19.95 -21.55 11.31
C HIS A 421 -21.29 -21.78 12.03
N TYR A 422 -21.59 -20.99 13.07
CA TYR A 422 -22.78 -21.23 13.87
C TYR A 422 -24.05 -20.96 13.03
N GLY A 423 -24.96 -21.92 12.96
CA GLY A 423 -26.26 -21.78 12.30
C GLY A 423 -27.36 -21.46 13.32
N ASP A 424 -28.42 -22.24 13.30
CA ASP A 424 -29.59 -22.13 14.18
C ASP A 424 -29.48 -22.96 15.49
N GLY A 425 -28.27 -23.30 15.94
CA GLY A 425 -28.09 -23.96 17.23
C GLY A 425 -28.41 -25.46 17.19
N LYS A 426 -29.39 -25.89 17.99
CA LYS A 426 -29.75 -27.31 18.15
C LYS A 426 -30.19 -27.98 16.83
N THR A 427 -30.75 -27.21 15.90
CA THR A 427 -31.26 -27.72 14.63
C THR A 427 -30.21 -27.82 13.55
N THR A 428 -29.05 -27.18 13.74
CA THR A 428 -27.91 -27.27 12.81
C THR A 428 -27.12 -28.54 13.09
N PRO A 429 -27.00 -29.47 12.14
CA PRO A 429 -26.20 -30.67 12.31
C PRO A 429 -24.70 -30.35 12.23
N CYS A 430 -23.88 -31.17 12.87
CA CYS A 430 -22.43 -31.08 12.70
C CYS A 430 -21.98 -31.56 11.31
N GLU A 431 -20.82 -31.06 10.90
CA GLU A 431 -20.08 -31.52 9.73
C GLU A 431 -18.79 -32.27 10.13
N ASP A 432 -18.41 -33.23 9.29
CA ASP A 432 -17.15 -33.98 9.39
C ASP A 432 -16.84 -34.58 10.78
N VAL A 433 -17.87 -35.10 11.45
CA VAL A 433 -17.74 -35.92 12.66
C VAL A 433 -17.84 -37.41 12.32
N LEU A 434 -17.49 -38.30 13.26
CA LEU A 434 -17.64 -39.73 13.04
C LEU A 434 -19.12 -40.10 12.86
N PRO A 435 -19.46 -41.13 12.06
CA PRO A 435 -20.86 -41.52 11.80
C PRO A 435 -21.70 -41.73 13.06
N GLN A 436 -21.08 -42.23 14.14
CA GLN A 436 -21.74 -42.48 15.42
C GLN A 436 -22.07 -41.19 16.19
N GLN A 437 -21.41 -40.08 15.89
CA GLN A 437 -21.62 -38.77 16.54
C GLN A 437 -22.71 -37.96 15.84
N MET A 438 -22.92 -38.17 14.53
CA MET A 438 -23.81 -37.36 13.67
C MET A 438 -25.21 -37.15 14.25
N SER A 439 -25.86 -38.19 14.77
CA SER A 439 -27.27 -38.12 15.21
C SER A 439 -27.48 -37.27 16.48
N SER A 440 -26.43 -37.04 17.26
CA SER A 440 -26.49 -36.29 18.52
C SER A 440 -25.72 -34.97 18.49
N CYS A 441 -25.01 -34.69 17.40
CA CYS A 441 -24.12 -33.54 17.30
C CYS A 441 -24.85 -32.34 16.67
N SER A 442 -24.67 -31.16 17.25
CA SER A 442 -25.18 -29.89 16.71
C SER A 442 -24.24 -28.72 17.05
N ASP A 443 -24.59 -27.49 16.68
CA ASP A 443 -23.87 -26.28 17.13
C ASP A 443 -23.76 -26.18 18.66
N LEU A 444 -24.63 -26.87 19.42
CA LEU A 444 -24.51 -26.92 20.88
C LEU A 444 -23.20 -27.59 21.34
N ASN A 445 -22.58 -28.44 20.53
CA ASN A 445 -21.24 -28.98 20.79
C ASN A 445 -20.18 -27.88 20.72
N THR A 446 -20.29 -26.96 19.75
CA THR A 446 -19.45 -25.75 19.69
C THR A 446 -19.64 -24.91 20.95
N THR A 447 -20.89 -24.69 21.37
CA THR A 447 -21.23 -23.95 22.59
C THR A 447 -20.61 -24.57 23.85
N ASP A 448 -20.77 -25.88 24.04
CA ASP A 448 -20.17 -26.62 25.16
C ASP A 448 -18.65 -26.52 25.17
N TYR A 449 -18.03 -26.65 23.99
CA TYR A 449 -16.58 -26.54 23.86
C TYR A 449 -16.06 -25.16 24.28
N ILE A 450 -16.76 -24.07 23.94
CA ILE A 450 -16.40 -22.71 24.42
C ILE A 450 -16.49 -22.63 25.94
N PHE A 451 -17.57 -23.13 26.55
CA PHE A 451 -17.70 -23.13 28.02
C PHE A 451 -16.58 -23.92 28.71
N ARG A 452 -16.23 -25.08 28.17
CA ARG A 452 -15.12 -25.91 28.68
C ARG A 452 -13.78 -25.17 28.56
N MET A 453 -13.53 -24.50 27.45
CA MET A 453 -12.34 -23.65 27.26
C MET A 453 -12.30 -22.46 28.23
N ILE A 454 -13.42 -21.75 28.41
CA ILE A 454 -13.53 -20.65 29.38
C ILE A 454 -13.23 -21.14 30.80
N HIS A 455 -13.80 -22.28 31.20
CA HIS A 455 -13.61 -22.84 32.52
C HIS A 455 -12.15 -23.26 32.78
N ALA A 456 -11.54 -23.92 31.79
CA ALA A 456 -10.18 -24.46 31.91
C ALA A 456 -9.10 -23.38 31.82
N GLU A 457 -9.21 -22.46 30.85
CA GLU A 457 -8.13 -21.50 30.54
C GLU A 457 -8.33 -20.12 31.17
N LYS A 458 -9.55 -19.79 31.63
CA LYS A 458 -9.91 -18.51 32.27
C LYS A 458 -9.37 -17.29 31.49
N PRO A 459 -9.75 -17.13 30.20
CA PRO A 459 -9.23 -16.07 29.36
C PRO A 459 -9.62 -14.69 29.87
N HIS A 460 -8.75 -13.69 29.67
CA HIS A 460 -9.07 -12.28 29.91
C HIS A 460 -9.80 -11.64 28.72
N LEU A 461 -9.66 -12.24 27.53
CA LEU A 461 -10.31 -11.83 26.30
C LEU A 461 -10.59 -13.06 25.43
N ILE A 462 -11.76 -13.11 24.80
CA ILE A 462 -12.04 -14.05 23.71
C ILE A 462 -11.97 -13.27 22.40
N VAL A 463 -11.23 -13.79 21.42
CA VAL A 463 -11.14 -13.22 20.08
C VAL A 463 -11.76 -14.19 19.08
N PHE A 464 -12.87 -13.78 18.47
CA PHE A 464 -13.52 -14.53 17.41
C PHE A 464 -12.97 -14.08 16.04
N THR A 465 -12.29 -14.98 15.33
CA THR A 465 -11.55 -14.62 14.09
C THR A 465 -12.32 -14.90 12.81
N GLY A 466 -13.61 -14.56 12.78
CA GLY A 466 -14.46 -14.63 11.59
C GLY A 466 -15.12 -15.99 11.39
N ASP A 467 -16.04 -16.01 10.43
CA ASP A 467 -17.02 -17.08 10.23
C ASP A 467 -17.66 -17.50 11.56
N ASN A 468 -18.15 -16.46 12.23
CA ASN A 468 -18.85 -16.55 13.50
C ASN A 468 -20.18 -17.27 13.28
N ILE A 469 -20.85 -16.97 12.18
CA ILE A 469 -22.04 -17.66 11.69
C ILE A 469 -21.82 -18.21 10.28
N PHE A 470 -22.55 -19.25 9.92
CA PHE A 470 -22.60 -19.72 8.53
C PHE A 470 -23.86 -19.19 7.87
N GLY A 471 -23.73 -18.13 7.07
CA GLY A 471 -24.89 -17.36 6.60
C GLY A 471 -25.94 -18.18 5.83
N SER A 472 -25.54 -19.26 5.16
CA SER A 472 -26.47 -20.13 4.44
C SER A 472 -27.42 -20.93 5.35
N ASP A 473 -26.95 -21.31 6.55
CA ASP A 473 -27.72 -22.11 7.52
C ASP A 473 -28.16 -21.31 8.76
N ALA A 474 -27.80 -20.02 8.83
CA ALA A 474 -28.31 -19.06 9.80
C ALA A 474 -29.60 -18.41 9.28
N THR A 475 -30.77 -19.02 9.56
CA THR A 475 -32.06 -18.52 9.07
C THR A 475 -32.45 -17.17 9.69
N ASP A 476 -31.99 -16.93 10.92
CA ASP A 476 -32.05 -15.66 11.61
C ASP A 476 -30.63 -15.28 12.08
N PRO A 477 -29.90 -14.44 11.32
CA PRO A 477 -28.50 -14.16 11.61
C PRO A 477 -28.31 -13.43 12.94
N VAL A 478 -29.32 -12.69 13.41
CA VAL A 478 -29.28 -12.05 14.73
C VAL A 478 -29.31 -13.10 15.83
N LYS A 479 -30.27 -14.02 15.80
CA LYS A 479 -30.35 -15.10 16.81
C LYS A 479 -29.14 -16.04 16.75
N SER A 480 -28.64 -16.32 15.55
CA SER A 480 -27.46 -17.15 15.34
C SER A 480 -26.23 -16.50 15.99
N MET A 481 -26.00 -15.20 15.77
CA MET A 481 -24.94 -14.46 16.45
C MET A 481 -25.13 -14.40 17.97
N GLU A 482 -26.37 -14.16 18.44
CA GLU A 482 -26.68 -14.18 19.88
C GLU A 482 -26.32 -15.53 20.52
N ALA A 483 -26.63 -16.64 19.85
CA ALA A 483 -26.28 -17.98 20.30
C ALA A 483 -24.76 -18.24 20.24
N ALA A 484 -24.10 -17.88 19.13
CA ALA A 484 -22.67 -18.07 18.93
C ALA A 484 -21.83 -17.35 20.00
N PHE A 485 -22.21 -16.13 20.37
CA PHE A 485 -21.50 -15.33 21.38
C PHE A 485 -22.04 -15.51 22.81
N ALA A 486 -23.13 -16.27 23.01
CA ALA A 486 -23.74 -16.48 24.31
C ALA A 486 -22.76 -16.99 25.39
N PRO A 487 -21.80 -17.89 25.10
CA PRO A 487 -20.83 -18.33 26.11
C PRO A 487 -19.97 -17.19 26.67
N ALA A 488 -19.51 -16.28 25.81
CA ALA A 488 -18.71 -15.13 26.23
C ALA A 488 -19.56 -14.13 27.05
N ILE A 489 -20.78 -13.87 26.58
CA ILE A 489 -21.72 -12.93 27.21
C ILE A 489 -22.14 -13.42 28.61
N SER A 490 -22.57 -14.68 28.70
CA SER A 490 -23.04 -15.29 29.96
C SER A 490 -21.92 -15.48 30.97
N SER A 491 -20.68 -15.73 30.51
CA SER A 491 -19.50 -15.83 31.37
C SER A 491 -18.92 -14.46 31.75
N ILE A 492 -19.48 -13.36 31.24
CA ILE A 492 -19.04 -11.98 31.48
C ILE A 492 -17.56 -11.80 31.13
N ILE A 493 -17.10 -12.48 30.07
CA ILE A 493 -15.75 -12.33 29.55
C ILE A 493 -15.79 -11.30 28.42
N PRO A 494 -14.93 -10.25 28.45
CA PRO A 494 -14.81 -9.34 27.33
C PRO A 494 -14.44 -10.11 26.05
N TRP A 495 -15.02 -9.71 24.93
CA TRP A 495 -14.76 -10.40 23.66
C TRP A 495 -14.70 -9.43 22.48
N ALA A 496 -13.99 -9.81 21.42
CA ALA A 496 -13.84 -9.03 20.20
C ALA A 496 -13.99 -9.94 18.99
N ALA A 497 -14.51 -9.44 17.87
CA ALA A 497 -14.70 -10.21 16.65
C ALA A 497 -14.19 -9.48 15.40
N VAL A 498 -13.63 -10.24 14.45
CA VAL A 498 -13.54 -9.85 13.04
C VAL A 498 -14.56 -10.66 12.24
N LEU A 499 -14.83 -10.22 11.02
CA LEU A 499 -15.75 -10.87 10.10
C LEU A 499 -15.00 -11.82 9.16
N GLY A 500 -15.60 -12.97 8.89
CA GLY A 500 -15.20 -13.89 7.83
C GLY A 500 -15.98 -13.70 6.54
N ASN A 501 -15.75 -14.58 5.56
CA ASN A 501 -16.42 -14.50 4.27
C ASN A 501 -17.88 -14.98 4.35
N HIS A 502 -18.21 -15.90 5.27
CA HIS A 502 -19.56 -16.46 5.41
C HIS A 502 -20.51 -15.63 6.29
N ASP A 503 -19.97 -14.72 7.11
CA ASP A 503 -20.74 -13.97 8.11
C ASP A 503 -21.87 -13.10 7.53
N GLN A 504 -21.77 -12.71 6.26
CA GLN A 504 -22.74 -11.82 5.58
C GLN A 504 -23.65 -12.56 4.57
N GLU A 505 -23.59 -13.89 4.51
CA GLU A 505 -24.30 -14.66 3.47
C GLU A 505 -25.78 -14.90 3.79
N SER A 506 -26.25 -14.50 4.98
CA SER A 506 -27.66 -14.49 5.36
C SER A 506 -28.35 -13.16 4.98
N THR A 507 -29.32 -12.70 5.78
CA THR A 507 -30.14 -11.51 5.48
C THR A 507 -29.52 -10.17 5.88
N LEU A 508 -28.40 -10.16 6.62
CA LEU A 508 -27.69 -8.94 7.01
C LEU A 508 -26.51 -8.66 6.08
N SER A 509 -26.32 -7.38 5.72
CA SER A 509 -25.10 -6.94 5.05
C SER A 509 -23.89 -7.03 6.00
N ARG A 510 -22.67 -7.03 5.45
CA ARG A 510 -21.42 -6.97 6.24
C ARG A 510 -21.43 -5.87 7.31
N GLU A 511 -21.90 -4.68 6.93
CA GLU A 511 -22.09 -3.55 7.85
C GLU A 511 -23.14 -3.86 8.93
N GLY A 512 -24.27 -4.47 8.53
CA GLY A 512 -25.34 -4.87 9.43
C GLY A 512 -24.88 -5.88 10.47
N VAL A 513 -24.11 -6.89 10.06
CA VAL A 513 -23.48 -7.88 10.94
C VAL A 513 -22.57 -7.18 11.95
N MET A 514 -21.64 -6.33 11.49
CA MET A 514 -20.74 -5.64 12.41
C MET A 514 -21.48 -4.69 13.36
N LYS A 515 -22.48 -3.94 12.87
CA LYS A 515 -23.31 -3.07 13.71
C LYS A 515 -24.04 -3.85 14.80
N HIS A 516 -24.52 -5.05 14.48
CA HIS A 516 -25.14 -5.93 15.46
C HIS A 516 -24.12 -6.36 16.51
N ILE A 517 -22.97 -6.90 16.09
CA ILE A 517 -21.88 -7.33 16.98
C ILE A 517 -21.46 -6.23 17.96
N VAL A 518 -21.29 -4.99 17.48
CA VAL A 518 -20.90 -3.82 18.31
C VAL A 518 -21.97 -3.44 19.34
N GLY A 519 -23.23 -3.79 19.10
CA GLY A 519 -24.34 -3.54 20.03
C GLY A 519 -24.49 -4.60 21.13
N MET A 520 -23.76 -5.71 21.05
CA MET A 520 -23.91 -6.83 21.99
C MET A 520 -23.23 -6.57 23.34
N LYS A 521 -23.70 -7.24 24.39
CA LYS A 521 -23.14 -7.10 25.73
C LYS A 521 -21.69 -7.61 25.80
N SER A 522 -20.86 -6.93 26.58
CA SER A 522 -19.46 -7.30 26.84
C SER A 522 -18.54 -7.33 25.60
N THR A 523 -19.03 -6.93 24.43
CA THR A 523 -18.20 -6.79 23.23
C THR A 523 -17.27 -5.59 23.37
N LEU A 524 -16.04 -5.74 22.90
CA LEU A 524 -15.05 -4.69 22.69
C LEU A 524 -14.88 -4.39 21.21
N SER A 525 -15.62 -5.09 20.35
CA SER A 525 -15.61 -4.86 18.90
C SER A 525 -16.05 -3.44 18.59
N GLN A 526 -15.46 -2.83 17.56
CA GLN A 526 -15.80 -1.48 17.11
C GLN A 526 -16.06 -1.48 15.61
N LEU A 527 -16.89 -0.56 15.12
CA LEU A 527 -17.25 -0.53 13.70
C LEU A 527 -16.05 -0.15 12.83
N ASN A 528 -15.66 1.12 12.80
CA ASN A 528 -14.50 1.60 12.04
C ASN A 528 -13.94 2.84 12.76
N PRO A 529 -12.64 3.14 12.57
CA PRO A 529 -12.00 4.30 13.16
C PRO A 529 -12.60 5.60 12.60
N PRO A 530 -13.01 6.57 13.44
CA PRO A 530 -13.65 7.80 12.97
C PRO A 530 -12.68 8.76 12.25
N ASP A 531 -11.37 8.59 12.43
CA ASP A 531 -10.32 9.42 11.84
C ASP A 531 -9.93 9.01 10.40
N VAL A 532 -10.53 7.95 9.86
CA VAL A 532 -10.37 7.51 8.46
C VAL A 532 -11.75 7.21 7.86
N PRO A 533 -12.50 8.24 7.42
CA PRO A 533 -13.89 8.10 7.00
C PRO A 533 -14.09 7.26 5.72
N ASP A 534 -13.06 7.12 4.88
CA ASP A 534 -13.07 6.33 3.64
C ASP A 534 -12.32 4.99 3.81
N ILE A 535 -12.50 4.30 4.94
CA ILE A 535 -11.89 2.98 5.19
C ILE A 535 -12.72 1.85 4.59
N ASP A 536 -12.09 0.98 3.81
CA ASP A 536 -12.69 -0.25 3.26
C ASP A 536 -13.01 -1.27 4.38
N GLY A 537 -14.10 -2.01 4.21
CA GLY A 537 -14.57 -3.03 5.15
C GLY A 537 -15.25 -2.49 6.42
N PHE A 538 -15.61 -3.40 7.33
CA PHE A 538 -16.21 -3.10 8.63
C PHE A 538 -15.59 -3.98 9.72
N GLY A 539 -15.33 -3.39 10.88
CA GLY A 539 -14.65 -4.06 11.98
C GLY A 539 -13.14 -3.80 12.00
N ASN A 540 -12.70 -2.66 11.49
CA ASN A 540 -11.30 -2.24 11.62
C ASN A 540 -11.11 -1.49 12.94
N TYR A 541 -10.32 -2.02 13.87
CA TYR A 541 -10.10 -1.34 15.16
C TYR A 541 -8.87 -1.85 15.90
N ASN A 542 -8.45 -1.07 16.89
CA ASN A 542 -7.36 -1.44 17.79
C ASN A 542 -7.86 -1.48 19.24
N LEU A 543 -7.46 -2.52 19.97
CA LEU A 543 -7.63 -2.60 21.42
C LEU A 543 -6.27 -2.48 22.11
N GLU A 544 -6.20 -1.57 23.07
CA GLU A 544 -5.04 -1.35 23.92
C GLU A 544 -5.13 -2.22 25.18
N VAL A 545 -4.09 -3.02 25.45
CA VAL A 545 -3.96 -3.78 26.70
C VAL A 545 -2.95 -3.06 27.58
N HIS A 546 -3.41 -2.61 28.73
CA HIS A 546 -2.63 -1.80 29.65
C HIS A 546 -1.89 -2.62 30.70
N GLY A 547 -0.87 -2.01 31.32
CA GLY A 547 -0.20 -2.59 32.47
C GLY A 547 -1.11 -2.75 33.69
N ILE A 548 -0.54 -3.36 34.72
CA ILE A 548 -1.23 -3.67 35.97
C ILE A 548 -1.66 -2.39 36.69
N GLU A 549 -2.87 -2.39 37.24
CA GLU A 549 -3.44 -1.29 38.01
C GLU A 549 -2.51 -0.90 39.18
N GLY A 550 -2.30 0.41 39.39
CA GLY A 550 -1.37 0.93 40.39
C GLY A 550 0.11 0.86 40.02
N SER A 551 0.50 0.23 38.90
CA SER A 551 1.87 0.25 38.39
C SER A 551 2.17 1.49 37.54
N GLU A 552 3.44 1.76 37.26
CA GLU A 552 3.88 2.82 36.31
C GLU A 552 3.35 2.61 34.88
N LEU A 553 2.88 1.40 34.56
CA LEU A 553 2.32 1.02 33.27
C LEU A 553 0.79 1.07 33.25
N THR A 554 0.13 1.48 34.34
CA THR A 554 -1.34 1.53 34.49
C THR A 554 -2.02 2.25 33.32
N ASN A 555 -1.49 3.36 32.85
CA ASN A 555 -2.13 4.14 31.77
C ASN A 555 -1.37 4.06 30.45
N LYS A 556 -0.51 3.05 30.27
CA LYS A 556 0.23 2.83 29.03
C LYS A 556 -0.27 1.56 28.35
N SER A 557 -0.55 1.62 27.06
CA SER A 557 -0.72 0.40 26.26
C SER A 557 0.62 -0.33 26.19
N VAL A 558 0.67 -1.55 26.70
CA VAL A 558 1.89 -2.40 26.72
C VAL A 558 1.78 -3.58 25.75
N LEU A 559 0.58 -3.84 25.21
CA LEU A 559 0.31 -4.80 24.14
C LEU A 559 -0.86 -4.26 23.30
N ASN A 560 -0.70 -4.23 21.97
CA ASN A 560 -1.72 -3.72 21.04
C ASN A 560 -2.36 -4.87 20.25
N LEU A 561 -3.68 -4.90 20.14
CA LEU A 561 -4.42 -5.89 19.36
C LEU A 561 -5.06 -5.19 18.16
N TYR A 562 -4.68 -5.56 16.94
CA TYR A 562 -5.19 -5.00 15.69
C TYR A 562 -6.19 -5.96 15.07
N PHE A 563 -7.39 -5.49 14.77
CA PHE A 563 -8.46 -6.24 14.15
C PHE A 563 -8.74 -5.60 12.78
N LEU A 564 -8.68 -6.41 11.72
CA LEU A 564 -8.86 -5.95 10.35
C LEU A 564 -9.88 -6.81 9.62
N ASP A 565 -10.73 -6.15 8.85
CA ASP A 565 -11.62 -6.81 7.90
C ASP A 565 -10.82 -7.29 6.69
N SER A 566 -10.59 -8.59 6.55
CA SER A 566 -9.89 -9.16 5.39
C SER A 566 -10.75 -9.20 4.11
N GLY A 567 -12.03 -8.80 4.20
CA GLY A 567 -13.00 -8.92 3.13
C GLY A 567 -13.63 -10.31 3.07
N ASP A 568 -14.32 -10.56 1.95
CA ASP A 568 -15.04 -11.79 1.62
C ASP A 568 -14.48 -12.39 0.31
N TYR A 569 -15.02 -11.99 -0.84
CA TYR A 569 -14.62 -12.42 -2.17
C TYR A 569 -14.15 -11.22 -3.00
N SER A 570 -13.26 -11.47 -3.94
CA SER A 570 -12.77 -10.42 -4.83
C SER A 570 -13.90 -9.86 -5.70
N THR A 571 -14.01 -8.53 -5.72
CA THR A 571 -14.89 -7.80 -6.63
C THR A 571 -14.20 -7.35 -7.92
N VAL A 572 -12.91 -7.72 -8.10
CA VAL A 572 -12.10 -7.38 -9.26
C VAL A 572 -12.17 -8.52 -10.28
N PRO A 573 -12.75 -8.33 -11.48
CA PRO A 573 -13.01 -9.42 -12.42
C PRO A 573 -11.78 -10.25 -12.84
N SER A 574 -10.60 -9.63 -12.89
CA SER A 574 -9.35 -10.29 -13.26
C SER A 574 -8.67 -11.04 -12.10
N ILE A 575 -9.20 -10.94 -10.89
CA ILE A 575 -8.66 -11.56 -9.68
C ILE A 575 -9.79 -12.40 -9.07
N PRO A 576 -9.88 -13.71 -9.35
CA PRO A 576 -10.90 -14.56 -8.76
C PRO A 576 -10.54 -14.95 -7.32
N GLY A 577 -11.53 -15.48 -6.59
CA GLY A 577 -11.36 -16.02 -5.24
C GLY A 577 -11.59 -14.98 -4.15
N TYR A 578 -10.77 -15.04 -3.10
CA TYR A 578 -10.98 -14.30 -1.86
C TYR A 578 -10.57 -12.82 -1.92
N GLY A 579 -11.20 -12.03 -1.06
CA GLY A 579 -10.88 -10.61 -0.82
C GLY A 579 -9.55 -10.41 -0.09
N TRP A 580 -9.17 -9.15 0.12
CA TRP A 580 -7.92 -8.79 0.80
C TRP A 580 -8.01 -7.45 1.54
N ILE A 581 -7.11 -7.27 2.51
CA ILE A 581 -6.92 -6.01 3.25
C ILE A 581 -6.44 -4.90 2.29
N LYS A 582 -7.20 -3.80 2.24
CA LYS A 582 -7.09 -2.70 1.28
C LYS A 582 -6.17 -1.56 1.74
N PRO A 583 -5.68 -0.71 0.81
CA PRO A 583 -4.78 0.40 1.14
C PRO A 583 -5.25 1.32 2.27
N SER A 584 -6.55 1.63 2.37
CA SER A 584 -7.09 2.47 3.45
C SER A 584 -6.90 1.85 4.83
N GLN A 585 -7.03 0.53 4.93
CA GLN A 585 -6.85 -0.23 6.17
C GLN A 585 -5.36 -0.32 6.52
N GLN A 586 -4.49 -0.52 5.53
CA GLN A 586 -3.03 -0.52 5.72
C GLN A 586 -2.53 0.85 6.20
N PHE A 587 -3.02 1.93 5.59
CA PHE A 587 -2.69 3.30 6.00
C PHE A 587 -3.20 3.61 7.41
N TRP A 588 -4.43 3.24 7.74
CA TRP A 588 -4.96 3.35 9.10
C TRP A 588 -4.11 2.59 10.13
N PHE A 589 -3.76 1.33 9.84
CA PHE A 589 -2.92 0.50 10.69
C PHE A 589 -1.56 1.17 10.93
N GLN A 590 -0.91 1.66 9.86
CA GLN A 590 0.39 2.29 9.95
C GLN A 590 0.36 3.56 10.80
N ARG A 591 -0.67 4.42 10.65
CA ARG A 591 -0.85 5.63 11.48
C ARG A 591 -1.11 5.28 12.94
N THR A 592 -1.98 4.30 13.18
CA THR A 592 -2.33 3.84 14.52
C THR A 592 -1.10 3.27 15.23
N SER A 593 -0.34 2.40 14.55
CA SER A 593 0.92 1.86 15.04
C SER A 593 1.94 2.97 15.35
N ARG A 594 2.19 3.91 14.43
CA ARG A 594 3.10 5.04 14.66
C ARG A 594 2.68 5.88 15.89
N LYS A 595 1.38 6.17 16.02
CA LYS A 595 0.82 6.89 17.17
C LYS A 595 1.07 6.15 18.48
N LEU A 596 0.75 4.86 18.53
CA LEU A 596 0.93 4.02 19.73
C LEU A 596 2.41 3.91 20.13
N LYS A 597 3.31 3.72 19.15
CA LYS A 597 4.76 3.72 19.40
C LYS A 597 5.24 5.02 19.99
N LYS A 598 4.85 6.15 19.40
CA LYS A 598 5.20 7.48 19.90
C LYS A 598 4.75 7.66 21.34
N THR A 599 3.49 7.33 21.65
CA THR A 599 2.92 7.40 23.00
C THR A 599 3.66 6.50 23.99
N TYR A 600 4.04 5.30 23.57
CA TYR A 600 4.77 4.33 24.40
C TYR A 600 6.22 4.77 24.69
N MET A 601 6.89 5.39 23.71
CA MET A 601 8.32 5.70 23.77
C MET A 601 8.66 7.11 24.29
N HIS A 602 7.73 8.08 24.29
CA HIS A 602 8.04 9.50 24.59
C HIS A 602 7.57 10.04 25.96
N ASN A 603 7.45 9.20 26.99
CA ASN A 603 7.07 9.64 28.36
C ASN A 603 8.17 9.37 29.40
N SER A 604 8.04 9.90 30.62
CA SER A 604 9.03 9.89 31.71
C SER A 604 9.67 8.53 32.05
N ASN A 605 9.07 7.42 31.62
CA ASN A 605 9.65 6.07 31.64
C ASN A 605 9.64 5.49 30.21
N ALA A 606 10.50 6.02 29.35
CA ALA A 606 10.63 5.64 27.93
C ALA A 606 11.18 4.22 27.78
N MET A 607 10.47 3.37 27.04
CA MET A 607 10.93 2.01 26.73
C MET A 607 11.82 2.02 25.48
N LYS A 608 12.81 1.11 25.43
CA LYS A 608 13.81 1.05 24.34
C LYS A 608 13.28 0.47 23.03
N ALA A 609 12.10 -0.15 23.04
CA ALA A 609 11.47 -0.81 21.91
C ALA A 609 9.94 -0.56 21.95
N PRO A 610 9.23 -0.65 20.82
CA PRO A 610 7.78 -0.50 20.80
C PRO A 610 7.10 -1.64 21.56
N ALA A 611 5.93 -1.36 22.15
CA ALA A 611 5.05 -2.40 22.70
C ALA A 611 4.71 -3.43 21.61
N PRO A 612 4.74 -4.75 21.89
CA PRO A 612 4.39 -5.76 20.90
C PRO A 612 2.93 -5.61 20.46
N GLY A 613 2.68 -5.96 19.20
CA GLY A 613 1.35 -6.00 18.59
C GLY A 613 0.96 -7.42 18.15
N LEU A 614 -0.34 -7.71 18.18
CA LEU A 614 -0.94 -8.91 17.59
C LEU A 614 -1.98 -8.48 16.56
N ALA A 615 -1.98 -9.09 15.38
CA ALA A 615 -2.98 -8.82 14.34
C ALA A 615 -3.97 -9.99 14.21
N TYR A 616 -5.25 -9.70 14.02
CA TYR A 616 -6.32 -10.65 13.82
C TYR A 616 -7.12 -10.27 12.58
N PHE A 617 -7.31 -11.24 11.70
CA PHE A 617 -8.12 -11.16 10.48
C PHE A 617 -8.58 -12.58 10.13
N HIS A 618 -9.57 -12.73 9.25
CA HIS A 618 -10.12 -14.05 8.96
C HIS A 618 -9.35 -14.76 7.82
N ILE A 619 -9.37 -14.17 6.63
CA ILE A 619 -8.75 -14.73 5.42
C ILE A 619 -7.22 -14.59 5.53
N PRO A 620 -6.45 -15.69 5.36
CA PRO A 620 -5.01 -15.66 5.50
C PRO A 620 -4.34 -14.78 4.43
N LEU A 621 -3.15 -14.26 4.76
CA LEU A 621 -2.31 -13.55 3.79
C LEU A 621 -1.61 -14.54 2.85
N PRO A 622 -1.24 -14.15 1.62
CA PRO A 622 -0.50 -15.02 0.71
C PRO A 622 0.81 -15.56 1.30
N GLU A 623 1.42 -14.84 2.24
CA GLU A 623 2.64 -15.27 2.95
C GLU A 623 2.47 -16.54 3.78
N TYR A 624 1.25 -16.95 4.15
CA TYR A 624 1.01 -18.24 4.81
C TYR A 624 1.43 -19.43 3.91
N ALA A 625 1.47 -19.25 2.59
CA ALA A 625 1.95 -20.26 1.65
C ALA A 625 3.47 -20.43 1.63
N SER A 626 4.24 -19.56 2.30
CA SER A 626 5.70 -19.64 2.34
C SER A 626 6.25 -20.74 3.26
N PHE A 627 5.38 -21.39 4.04
CA PHE A 627 5.78 -22.42 5.00
C PHE A 627 5.62 -23.83 4.44
N ASP A 628 6.60 -24.67 4.74
CA ASP A 628 6.62 -26.12 4.52
C ASP A 628 6.78 -26.85 5.86
N SER A 629 6.67 -28.18 5.85
CA SER A 629 6.70 -28.97 7.09
C SER A 629 7.99 -28.85 7.92
N SER A 630 9.05 -28.24 7.38
CA SER A 630 10.31 -28.02 8.11
C SER A 630 10.37 -26.72 8.89
N ASN A 631 9.43 -25.78 8.67
CA ASN A 631 9.54 -24.40 9.16
C ASN A 631 8.27 -23.85 9.87
N PHE A 632 7.38 -24.74 10.32
CA PHE A 632 6.23 -24.40 11.19
C PHE A 632 6.05 -25.39 12.35
N THR A 633 5.32 -24.97 13.39
CA THR A 633 4.79 -25.86 14.44
C THR A 633 3.29 -26.08 14.23
N GLY A 634 2.82 -27.32 14.28
CA GLY A 634 1.42 -27.69 14.09
C GLY A 634 1.21 -28.54 12.83
N VAL A 635 0.04 -28.44 12.20
CA VAL A 635 -0.35 -29.28 11.07
C VAL A 635 -0.94 -28.41 9.95
N ARG A 636 -0.53 -28.72 8.71
CA ARG A 636 -1.12 -28.19 7.48
C ARG A 636 -1.77 -29.36 6.73
N GLN A 637 -3.10 -29.38 6.60
CA GLN A 637 -3.82 -30.46 5.92
C GLN A 637 -4.55 -30.02 4.64
N GLU A 638 -4.53 -28.73 4.32
CA GLU A 638 -5.12 -28.20 3.10
C GLU A 638 -4.25 -27.12 2.43
N GLY A 639 -4.75 -26.60 1.31
CA GLY A 639 -4.20 -25.44 0.64
C GLY A 639 -4.19 -24.21 1.54
N ILE A 640 -3.58 -23.13 1.07
CA ILE A 640 -3.71 -21.82 1.71
C ILE A 640 -4.73 -21.04 0.91
N SER A 641 -5.91 -20.81 1.48
CA SER A 641 -7.01 -20.13 0.79
C SER A 641 -6.91 -18.60 0.96
N SER A 642 -5.74 -18.05 0.66
CA SER A 642 -5.54 -16.60 0.65
C SER A 642 -6.09 -15.96 -0.62
N ALA A 643 -6.14 -14.63 -0.66
CA ALA A 643 -6.27 -13.91 -1.93
C ALA A 643 -5.22 -14.39 -2.93
N SER A 644 -5.59 -14.47 -4.21
CA SER A 644 -4.69 -14.88 -5.31
C SER A 644 -3.66 -13.80 -5.67
N ILE A 645 -3.71 -12.65 -4.99
CA ILE A 645 -2.82 -11.51 -5.19
C ILE A 645 -2.30 -11.00 -3.84
N ASN A 646 -1.11 -10.38 -3.85
CA ASN A 646 -0.51 -9.82 -2.65
C ASN A 646 -0.90 -8.35 -2.47
N SER A 647 -1.58 -8.02 -1.38
CA SER A 647 -2.00 -6.64 -1.10
C SER A 647 -0.92 -5.79 -0.43
N GLY A 648 0.20 -6.37 0.00
CA GLY A 648 1.27 -5.68 0.72
C GLY A 648 1.04 -5.55 2.24
N PHE A 649 -0.01 -6.14 2.81
CA PHE A 649 -0.26 -5.97 4.25
C PHE A 649 0.80 -6.64 5.14
N PHE A 650 1.36 -7.80 4.75
CA PHE A 650 2.48 -8.39 5.47
C PHE A 650 3.69 -7.44 5.51
N THR A 651 4.05 -6.88 4.35
CA THR A 651 5.06 -5.82 4.23
C THR A 651 4.78 -4.66 5.19
N THR A 652 3.54 -4.18 5.23
CA THR A 652 3.12 -3.10 6.13
C THR A 652 3.34 -3.46 7.60
N MET A 653 3.06 -4.70 8.02
CA MET A 653 3.32 -5.15 9.40
C MET A 653 4.81 -5.26 9.71
N VAL A 654 5.63 -5.76 8.77
CA VAL A 654 7.08 -5.85 8.95
C VAL A 654 7.70 -4.46 9.06
N GLU A 655 7.30 -3.53 8.20
CA GLU A 655 7.74 -2.14 8.23
C GLU A 655 7.34 -1.42 9.52
N ALA A 656 6.12 -1.68 10.02
CA ALA A 656 5.72 -1.16 11.32
C ALA A 656 6.64 -1.71 12.42
N GLY A 657 6.87 -3.02 12.48
CA GLY A 657 7.87 -3.62 13.38
C GLY A 657 7.43 -3.80 14.84
N ASP A 658 6.20 -3.45 15.20
CA ASP A 658 5.57 -3.80 16.49
C ASP A 658 4.85 -5.14 16.46
N VAL A 659 4.25 -5.53 15.34
CA VAL A 659 3.51 -6.81 15.24
C VAL A 659 4.47 -8.00 15.39
N LYS A 660 4.13 -8.95 16.27
CA LYS A 660 4.92 -10.16 16.56
C LYS A 660 4.22 -11.45 16.14
N ALA A 661 2.91 -11.42 16.03
CA ALA A 661 2.14 -12.49 15.43
C ALA A 661 0.88 -11.95 14.76
N ALA A 662 0.48 -12.60 13.67
CA ALA A 662 -0.79 -12.43 13.01
C ALA A 662 -1.55 -13.77 13.06
N PHE A 663 -2.85 -13.70 13.32
CA PHE A 663 -3.70 -14.86 13.53
C PHE A 663 -4.85 -14.85 12.52
N ALA A 664 -5.06 -16.00 11.86
CA ALA A 664 -6.10 -16.24 10.86
C ALA A 664 -6.98 -17.45 11.21
N GLY A 665 -8.17 -17.51 10.61
CA GLY A 665 -9.06 -18.68 10.58
C GLY A 665 -9.12 -19.24 9.16
N HIS A 666 -10.33 -19.44 8.64
CA HIS A 666 -10.69 -19.69 7.24
C HIS A 666 -10.30 -21.07 6.68
N ASP A 667 -9.05 -21.49 6.86
CA ASP A 667 -8.58 -22.84 6.52
C ASP A 667 -8.73 -23.74 7.75
N HIS A 668 -9.86 -24.43 7.88
CA HIS A 668 -10.28 -25.08 9.11
C HIS A 668 -9.39 -26.27 9.51
N ILE A 669 -8.75 -26.93 8.54
CA ILE A 669 -7.86 -28.06 8.78
C ILE A 669 -6.37 -27.71 8.74
N ASN A 670 -6.05 -26.41 8.67
CA ASN A 670 -4.75 -25.85 9.00
C ASN A 670 -4.73 -25.30 10.43
N ASP A 671 -3.74 -25.67 11.23
CA ASP A 671 -3.59 -25.18 12.61
C ASP A 671 -2.13 -24.85 12.97
N PHE A 672 -1.30 -24.72 11.94
CA PHE A 672 0.12 -24.45 12.07
C PHE A 672 0.40 -22.99 12.41
N CYS A 673 1.63 -22.73 12.84
CA CYS A 673 2.17 -21.40 12.92
C CYS A 673 3.66 -21.39 12.55
N GLY A 674 4.01 -20.53 11.60
CA GLY A 674 5.36 -20.39 11.06
C GLY A 674 5.88 -18.97 11.25
N LYS A 675 7.21 -18.82 11.36
CA LYS A 675 7.85 -17.51 11.50
C LYS A 675 8.46 -17.05 10.18
N LEU A 676 7.94 -15.95 9.63
CA LEU A 676 8.50 -15.29 8.45
C LEU A 676 9.08 -13.94 8.86
N MET A 677 10.36 -13.72 8.57
CA MET A 677 11.15 -12.59 9.08
C MET A 677 11.10 -12.53 10.62
N ASP A 678 10.33 -11.60 11.19
CA ASP A 678 10.14 -11.43 12.63
C ASP A 678 8.67 -11.49 13.09
N ILE A 679 7.78 -11.98 12.23
CA ILE A 679 6.35 -12.13 12.50
C ILE A 679 5.97 -13.62 12.41
N ASN A 680 5.20 -14.09 13.38
CA ASN A 680 4.59 -15.42 13.33
C ASN A 680 3.23 -15.34 12.65
N LEU A 681 2.98 -16.19 11.66
CA LEU A 681 1.71 -16.32 10.96
C LEU A 681 1.06 -17.61 11.45
N CYS A 682 -0.04 -17.50 12.20
CA CYS A 682 -0.64 -18.62 12.92
C CYS A 682 -2.11 -18.83 12.52
N TYR A 683 -2.47 -20.05 12.12
CA TYR A 683 -3.88 -20.44 12.02
C TYR A 683 -4.46 -20.79 13.39
N ALA A 684 -5.73 -20.48 13.62
CA ALA A 684 -6.45 -20.89 14.82
C ALA A 684 -6.63 -22.42 14.90
N GLY A 685 -6.89 -23.04 13.74
CA GLY A 685 -7.54 -24.35 13.63
C GLY A 685 -9.06 -24.24 13.71
N GLY A 686 -9.77 -25.13 13.03
CA GLY A 686 -11.24 -25.17 13.00
C GLY A 686 -11.82 -25.50 14.36
N PHE A 687 -12.59 -24.55 14.90
CA PHE A 687 -13.22 -24.66 16.22
C PHE A 687 -14.62 -25.25 16.15
N GLY A 688 -15.43 -24.78 15.19
CA GLY A 688 -16.85 -25.10 15.08
C GLY A 688 -17.12 -26.54 14.68
N TYR A 689 -18.22 -27.08 15.18
CA TYR A 689 -18.70 -28.40 14.80
C TYR A 689 -19.56 -28.41 13.53
N HIS A 690 -20.18 -27.29 13.15
CA HIS A 690 -20.85 -27.13 11.85
C HIS A 690 -19.88 -26.69 10.74
N ALA A 691 -18.75 -26.10 11.10
CA ALA A 691 -17.68 -25.81 10.17
C ALA A 691 -17.11 -27.10 9.58
N TYR A 692 -16.79 -27.12 8.28
CA TYR A 692 -16.11 -28.27 7.67
C TYR A 692 -14.82 -28.63 8.44
N GLY A 693 -14.43 -29.89 8.38
CA GLY A 693 -13.33 -30.43 9.16
C GLY A 693 -12.82 -31.76 8.63
N LYS A 694 -12.41 -32.65 9.54
CA LYS A 694 -11.97 -33.99 9.19
C LYS A 694 -12.40 -34.98 10.26
N ALA A 695 -13.23 -35.94 9.89
CA ALA A 695 -13.71 -36.96 10.81
C ALA A 695 -12.53 -37.70 11.49
N GLY A 696 -12.60 -37.82 12.81
CA GLY A 696 -11.52 -38.38 13.64
C GLY A 696 -10.37 -37.42 13.97
N TRP A 697 -10.46 -36.14 13.58
CA TRP A 697 -9.50 -35.10 13.92
C TRP A 697 -10.20 -34.07 14.84
N SER A 698 -9.85 -34.05 16.13
CA SER A 698 -10.57 -33.27 17.15
C SER A 698 -10.68 -31.79 16.80
N ARG A 699 -11.80 -31.12 17.11
CA ARG A 699 -11.85 -29.65 17.04
C ARG A 699 -10.82 -29.04 17.98
N ARG A 700 -10.40 -27.80 17.76
CA ARG A 700 -9.34 -27.18 18.57
C ARG A 700 -9.48 -25.68 18.70
N ALA A 701 -8.86 -25.17 19.76
CA ALA A 701 -8.82 -23.76 20.07
C ALA A 701 -7.38 -23.32 20.34
N ARG A 702 -7.01 -22.12 19.89
CA ARG A 702 -5.68 -21.55 20.14
C ARG A 702 -5.71 -20.64 21.36
N MET A 703 -4.78 -20.86 22.27
CA MET A 703 -4.50 -19.96 23.38
C MET A 703 -3.29 -19.09 23.05
N VAL A 704 -3.36 -17.81 23.40
CA VAL A 704 -2.24 -16.86 23.30
C VAL A 704 -2.05 -16.18 24.65
N VAL A 705 -0.84 -16.22 25.19
CA VAL A 705 -0.52 -15.62 26.48
C VAL A 705 0.67 -14.69 26.37
N ALA A 706 0.45 -13.42 26.69
CA ALA A 706 1.51 -12.45 26.90
C ALA A 706 1.85 -12.38 28.40
N SER A 707 3.14 -12.28 28.73
CA SER A 707 3.60 -12.18 30.12
C SER A 707 4.51 -10.96 30.31
N LEU A 708 4.31 -10.21 31.39
CA LEU A 708 5.18 -9.10 31.79
C LEU A 708 6.49 -9.60 32.40
N GLU A 709 7.52 -8.76 32.32
CA GLU A 709 8.77 -8.96 33.03
C GLU A 709 8.59 -8.68 34.53
N LYS A 710 9.09 -9.56 35.42
CA LYS A 710 9.13 -9.27 36.86
C LYS A 710 10.39 -8.46 37.17
N THR A 711 10.23 -7.29 37.78
CA THR A 711 11.37 -6.40 38.09
C THR A 711 12.08 -6.85 39.37
N GLY A 712 13.37 -6.48 39.52
CA GLY A 712 14.16 -6.82 40.71
C GLY A 712 13.63 -6.26 42.03
N LYS A 713 12.69 -5.30 41.98
CA LYS A 713 11.98 -4.74 43.15
C LYS A 713 10.64 -5.41 43.44
N GLY A 714 10.33 -6.51 42.75
CA GLY A 714 9.07 -7.27 42.91
C GLY A 714 7.87 -6.70 42.13
N GLY A 715 8.05 -5.64 41.34
CA GLY A 715 7.02 -5.06 40.48
C GLY A 715 6.99 -5.67 39.07
N TRP A 716 6.26 -5.03 38.16
CA TRP A 716 6.08 -5.49 36.78
C TRP A 716 6.62 -4.48 35.76
N GLY A 717 7.36 -5.00 34.78
CA GLY A 717 7.94 -4.29 33.64
C GLY A 717 7.09 -4.45 32.38
N ASP A 718 7.71 -4.21 31.22
CA ASP A 718 7.11 -4.39 29.90
C ASP A 718 6.86 -5.88 29.57
N VAL A 719 6.23 -6.14 28.41
CA VAL A 719 5.98 -7.51 27.95
C VAL A 719 7.31 -8.22 27.70
N LYS A 720 7.50 -9.34 28.36
CA LYS A 720 8.69 -10.20 28.27
C LYS A 720 8.56 -11.24 27.18
N SER A 721 7.39 -11.85 27.04
CA SER A 721 7.18 -12.95 26.11
C SER A 721 5.73 -13.10 25.69
N ILE A 722 5.54 -13.67 24.50
CA ILE A 722 4.26 -14.11 23.96
C ILE A 722 4.39 -15.60 23.62
N LYS A 723 3.49 -16.42 24.16
CA LYS A 723 3.43 -17.87 23.94
C LYS A 723 2.08 -18.26 23.36
N THR A 724 2.03 -19.38 22.66
CA THR A 724 0.77 -19.98 22.19
C THR A 724 0.83 -21.50 22.30
N TRP A 725 -0.34 -22.11 22.43
CA TRP A 725 -0.59 -23.55 22.33
C TRP A 725 -2.00 -23.76 21.80
N LYS A 726 -2.35 -25.01 21.48
CA LYS A 726 -3.72 -25.39 21.17
C LYS A 726 -4.27 -26.33 22.24
N ARG A 727 -5.58 -26.30 22.43
CA ARG A 727 -6.35 -27.28 23.19
C ARG A 727 -7.19 -28.09 22.22
N LEU A 728 -7.17 -29.41 22.31
CA LEU A 728 -8.06 -30.27 21.54
C LEU A 728 -9.41 -30.39 22.24
N ASP A 729 -10.49 -30.55 21.49
CA ASP A 729 -11.78 -30.93 22.03
C ASP A 729 -11.83 -32.45 22.25
N ASP A 730 -11.06 -32.92 23.21
CA ASP A 730 -11.14 -34.26 23.78
C ASP A 730 -11.53 -34.18 25.26
N GLU A 731 -11.70 -35.31 25.94
CA GLU A 731 -12.13 -35.37 27.34
C GLU A 731 -11.25 -34.51 28.28
N HIS A 732 -9.96 -34.33 27.96
CA HIS A 732 -8.97 -33.71 28.84
C HIS A 732 -8.53 -32.31 28.40
N LEU A 733 -9.10 -31.79 27.30
CA LEU A 733 -8.61 -30.61 26.63
C LEU A 733 -7.09 -30.69 26.38
N THR A 734 -6.63 -31.75 25.71
CA THR A 734 -5.18 -32.01 25.55
C THR A 734 -4.45 -30.80 24.97
N THR A 735 -3.37 -30.38 25.64
CA THR A 735 -2.49 -29.32 25.15
C THR A 735 -1.52 -29.86 24.11
N ILE A 736 -1.46 -29.21 22.95
CA ILE A 736 -0.48 -29.52 21.89
C ILE A 736 0.25 -28.27 21.42
N ASP A 737 1.40 -28.46 20.77
CA ASP A 737 2.12 -27.43 20.00
C ASP A 737 2.41 -26.13 20.77
N THR A 738 2.86 -26.28 22.02
CA THR A 738 3.29 -25.13 22.82
C THR A 738 4.54 -24.50 22.24
N GLN A 739 4.49 -23.21 21.93
CA GLN A 739 5.60 -22.48 21.33
C GLN A 739 5.70 -21.04 21.84
N VAL A 740 6.90 -20.47 21.78
CA VAL A 740 7.17 -19.06 22.08
C VAL A 740 7.17 -18.29 20.77
N LEU A 741 6.18 -17.42 20.56
CA LEU A 741 6.09 -16.57 19.37
C LEU A 741 7.10 -15.43 19.43
N TRP A 742 7.27 -14.85 20.61
CA TRP A 742 8.17 -13.73 20.82
C TRP A 742 8.71 -13.70 22.25
N SER A 743 9.95 -13.25 22.40
CA SER A 743 10.55 -12.95 23.69
C SER A 743 11.49 -11.76 23.57
N LYS A 744 11.43 -10.84 24.53
CA LYS A 744 12.38 -9.76 24.69
C LYS A 744 13.80 -10.35 24.86
N ARG A 745 14.71 -10.06 23.92
CA ARG A 745 16.11 -10.50 24.05
C ARG A 745 16.74 -9.79 25.25
N SER A 746 17.29 -10.56 26.20
CA SER A 746 18.10 -10.00 27.28
C SER A 746 19.34 -9.32 26.69
N ALA A 747 19.61 -8.08 27.10
CA ALA A 747 20.84 -7.39 26.76
C ALA A 747 22.02 -8.10 27.44
N GLY A 748 22.52 -9.19 26.86
CA GLY A 748 23.52 -10.03 27.54
C GLY A 748 23.88 -11.34 26.85
N ALA A 749 23.90 -11.41 25.51
CA ALA A 749 24.54 -12.52 24.82
C ALA A 749 24.98 -12.11 23.40
N ARG A 750 25.98 -11.21 23.31
CA ARG A 750 26.84 -11.20 22.12
C ARG A 750 27.57 -12.54 22.11
N ARG A 751 27.10 -13.51 21.30
CA ARG A 751 27.94 -14.64 20.88
C ARG A 751 29.23 -14.04 20.29
N LYS A 752 30.35 -14.16 21.01
CA LYS A 752 31.67 -13.93 20.42
C LYS A 752 31.77 -14.87 19.21
N LYS A 753 31.85 -14.31 18.00
CA LYS A 753 32.32 -15.07 16.85
C LYS A 753 33.73 -15.57 17.19
N PRO A 754 34.07 -16.86 16.99
CA PRO A 754 35.46 -17.27 17.02
C PRO A 754 36.15 -16.55 15.85
N ILE A 755 37.24 -15.85 16.16
CA ILE A 755 38.17 -15.37 15.14
C ILE A 755 38.87 -16.63 14.61
N GLY A 756 38.43 -17.11 13.45
CA GLY A 756 39.18 -18.07 12.67
C GLY A 756 40.19 -17.31 11.83
N HIS A 757 41.46 -17.44 12.15
CA HIS A 757 42.54 -17.22 11.19
C HIS A 757 42.39 -18.27 10.08
N HIS A 758 42.23 -17.82 8.83
CA HIS A 758 42.93 -18.31 7.64
C HIS A 758 42.66 -17.36 6.47
#